data_AF-A0A418LZ54-F1
#
_entry.id   AF-A0A418LZ54-F1
#
_cell.length_a   1.000
_cell.length_b   1.000
_cell.length_c   1.000
_cell.angle_alpha   90.00
_cell.angle_beta   90.00
_cell.angle_gamma   90.00
#
_symmetry.space_group_name_H-M   'P 1'
#
loop_
_entity.id
_entity.type
_entity.pdbx_description
1 polymer ?
#
loop_
_entity_poly.entity_id
_entity_poly.type
_entity_poly.pdbx_seq_one_letter_code
_entity_poly.pdbx_strand_id
1 'polypeptide(L)'
;MQMKRGLMIASLPAAITLFIQCPVAYAVVNHGTNPITNHSTSTVTSTPKYPMGLKSIQYQASSTSPLVTSQVYGLAAKDSGNETTYMPIYYLMSLLQKIDGIQSSWNGKLWNLTVPSTVQVHLTQQSAPNTVANNTTIEINGQAVVALNSIVYTDPMSNQPTTFVPIWYLQEVLQHIGLNSTWNGTLWQLTPADPPASTQPAPAQTSTGTQTSTGTQTSTGTQTSTGTQPSTGTQPAPSTSNASFGTVDLRFPAPADINANTINQYLQANNSPMTGLGNSFMTAQNTYGVDANYLVSHAILESYWGKSQIALAKNNLFGYGAYDSNPGNDAGLFPSNSYAILFEAWTVRANYLNPGGPEFVAPTLRGMNVNYATDPTWHHSIALLMSQLAATQGDTVASYQQYLGPNSSAPAPQSTVEPSYDLNGGQGVVQSNAYYSGVPYFSSPWTGDTQQFFAPLQNGSSGAGVLAVQQFLNQQINAGLTLDGQFGSLTQSAVEQYQQQQGLPANGVWNYAMWQQIFPNQPTIPAGTTVQVDQIQEAMANGLVMEWYHVVGYGWVEAPCIQMSNLFRLQVPNPSTSQTSISVYSPSNSSQVLATLHSGDFVVCNQTQPSNGAYTIQFANQLTGQLETGVIQTSEASLTPQQ
;
A
#
# COMPACT_ATOMS: atom_id res chain seq x y z
N MET A 1 -7.92 -4.33 -4.59
CA MET A 1 -6.54 -4.40 -5.10
C MET A 1 -5.83 -5.43 -4.24
N GLN A 2 -5.22 -6.46 -4.83
CA GLN A 2 -4.39 -7.39 -4.06
C GLN A 2 -3.02 -6.75 -3.88
N MET A 3 -2.64 -6.50 -2.63
CA MET A 3 -1.27 -6.10 -2.30
C MET A 3 -0.41 -7.36 -2.18
N LYS A 4 0.87 -7.30 -2.54
CA LYS A 4 1.79 -8.46 -2.42
C LYS A 4 2.21 -8.76 -0.97
N ARG A 5 1.69 -8.06 0.04
CA ARG A 5 2.36 -7.95 1.34
C ARG A 5 2.01 -9.07 2.31
N GLY A 6 3.02 -9.86 2.67
CA GLY A 6 3.45 -9.95 4.07
C GLY A 6 4.41 -8.79 4.36
N LEU A 7 4.48 -8.32 5.60
CA LEU A 7 5.37 -7.23 6.00
C LEU A 7 6.84 -7.66 5.75
N MET A 8 7.45 -7.26 4.62
CA MET A 8 8.91 -7.25 4.51
C MET A 8 9.38 -5.92 5.09
N ILE A 9 9.61 -5.89 6.40
CA ILE A 9 10.28 -4.75 7.02
C ILE A 9 11.70 -4.70 6.50
N ALA A 10 12.19 -3.48 6.30
CA ALA A 10 13.57 -3.17 6.00
C ALA A 10 14.52 -4.12 6.75
N SER A 11 15.18 -4.99 6.01
CA SER A 11 16.43 -5.59 6.45
C SER A 11 17.36 -4.46 6.87
N LEU A 12 17.87 -4.55 8.09
CA LEU A 12 18.82 -3.64 8.77
C LEU A 12 19.76 -2.87 7.81
N PRO A 13 20.14 -1.61 8.12
CA PRO A 13 21.45 -1.13 7.72
C PRO A 13 22.51 -2.07 8.31
N ALA A 14 23.41 -2.56 7.47
CA ALA A 14 24.42 -3.56 7.80
C ALA A 14 25.26 -3.18 9.05
N ALA A 15 24.85 -3.63 10.24
CA ALA A 15 25.64 -3.47 11.47
C ALA A 15 25.21 -4.42 12.60
N ILE A 16 24.88 -5.68 12.33
CA ILE A 16 24.98 -6.74 13.36
C ILE A 16 25.64 -7.96 12.72
N THR A 17 26.98 -7.96 12.73
CA THR A 17 27.76 -9.17 12.43
C THR A 17 27.62 -10.10 13.62
N LEU A 18 26.73 -11.09 13.53
CA LEU A 18 26.68 -12.19 14.49
C LEU A 18 27.89 -13.10 14.23
N PHE A 19 28.98 -12.89 14.98
CA PHE A 19 30.11 -13.80 15.00
C PHE A 19 29.75 -15.05 15.79
N ILE A 20 29.38 -16.13 15.09
CA ILE A 20 29.52 -17.48 15.63
C ILE A 20 30.80 -18.05 15.02
N GLN A 21 31.87 -18.09 15.81
CA GLN A 21 33.17 -18.60 15.40
C GLN A 21 33.26 -20.13 15.50
N CYS A 22 34.03 -20.70 14.57
CA CYS A 22 34.89 -21.90 14.65
C CYS A 22 34.35 -23.26 14.13
N PRO A 23 35.24 -24.20 13.69
CA PRO A 23 35.32 -24.63 12.28
C PRO A 23 35.13 -26.15 12.05
N VAL A 24 35.15 -26.58 10.78
CA VAL A 24 35.98 -27.68 10.20
C VAL A 24 35.23 -28.61 9.18
N ALA A 25 35.88 -28.73 8.01
CA ALA A 25 36.03 -29.82 7.03
C ALA A 25 34.87 -30.36 6.17
N TYR A 26 35.17 -30.35 4.86
CA TYR A 26 34.56 -31.04 3.73
C TYR A 26 34.61 -32.58 3.84
N ALA A 27 33.57 -33.24 3.31
CA ALA A 27 33.70 -34.49 2.56
C ALA A 27 32.56 -34.61 1.53
N VAL A 28 32.94 -34.74 0.25
CA VAL A 28 32.05 -35.02 -0.88
C VAL A 28 31.95 -36.54 -1.05
N VAL A 29 30.74 -37.09 -1.16
CA VAL A 29 30.52 -38.40 -1.78
C VAL A 29 29.35 -38.30 -2.75
N ASN A 30 29.59 -38.75 -3.97
CA ASN A 30 28.68 -38.78 -5.10
C ASN A 30 28.32 -40.25 -5.43
N HIS A 31 27.35 -40.44 -6.33
CA HIS A 31 26.75 -41.70 -6.86
C HIS A 31 25.46 -42.14 -6.15
N GLY A 32 24.38 -42.54 -6.83
CA GLY A 32 24.17 -42.85 -8.24
C GLY A 32 22.69 -43.20 -8.51
N THR A 33 22.38 -43.32 -9.79
CA THR A 33 21.08 -43.31 -10.48
C THR A 33 20.22 -44.60 -10.42
N ASN A 34 18.89 -44.44 -10.24
CA ASN A 34 17.70 -45.06 -10.93
C ASN A 34 17.60 -46.60 -11.15
N PRO A 35 16.47 -47.20 -11.63
CA PRO A 35 15.03 -46.80 -11.73
C PRO A 35 14.00 -47.95 -11.43
N ILE A 36 12.69 -47.74 -11.72
CA ILE A 36 11.70 -48.63 -12.42
C ILE A 36 10.29 -48.84 -11.75
N THR A 37 9.30 -48.16 -12.37
CA THR A 37 7.91 -48.50 -12.81
C THR A 37 6.82 -49.14 -11.91
N ASN A 38 5.59 -48.58 -12.00
CA ASN A 38 4.47 -49.30 -12.66
C ASN A 38 3.30 -48.38 -13.10
N HIS A 39 2.73 -48.70 -14.26
CA HIS A 39 1.61 -48.04 -14.94
C HIS A 39 0.24 -48.45 -14.37
N SER A 40 -0.72 -47.51 -14.37
CA SER A 40 -2.15 -47.80 -14.47
C SER A 40 -2.83 -46.77 -15.37
N THR A 41 -3.59 -47.26 -16.34
CA THR A 41 -4.35 -46.53 -17.36
C THR A 41 -5.55 -45.81 -16.78
N SER A 42 -5.58 -44.49 -16.93
CA SER A 42 -6.77 -43.66 -16.71
C SER A 42 -7.17 -42.99 -18.02
N THR A 43 -8.44 -43.05 -18.35
CA THR A 43 -9.11 -42.29 -19.41
C THR A 43 -8.70 -40.83 -19.34
N VAL A 44 -8.01 -40.34 -20.39
CA VAL A 44 -7.61 -38.94 -20.51
C VAL A 44 -8.85 -38.12 -20.85
N THR A 45 -9.58 -37.68 -19.83
CA THR A 45 -10.26 -36.39 -19.91
C THR A 45 -9.13 -35.36 -19.92
N SER A 46 -8.75 -34.88 -21.10
CA SER A 46 -7.76 -33.82 -21.21
C SER A 46 -8.27 -32.62 -20.41
N THR A 47 -7.59 -32.29 -19.32
CA THR A 47 -7.81 -31.04 -18.61
C THR A 47 -7.74 -29.90 -19.65
N PRO A 48 -8.76 -29.04 -19.75
CA PRO A 48 -8.73 -27.92 -20.68
C PRO A 48 -7.43 -27.16 -20.53
N LYS A 49 -6.76 -26.85 -21.66
CA LYS A 49 -5.43 -26.20 -21.66
C LYS A 49 -5.40 -24.92 -20.83
N TYR A 50 -6.54 -24.22 -20.76
CA TYR A 50 -6.73 -23.03 -19.95
C TYR A 50 -7.97 -23.20 -19.05
N PRO A 51 -7.88 -22.87 -17.75
CA PRO A 51 -9.06 -22.74 -16.90
C PRO A 51 -9.99 -21.64 -17.43
N MET A 52 -11.28 -21.92 -17.48
CA MET A 52 -12.30 -20.95 -17.93
C MET A 52 -13.40 -20.81 -16.88
N GLY A 53 -13.90 -19.60 -16.68
CA GLY A 53 -14.98 -19.31 -15.75
C GLY A 53 -16.00 -18.34 -16.33
N LEU A 54 -17.27 -18.46 -15.93
CA LEU A 54 -18.33 -17.57 -16.35
C LEU A 54 -18.10 -16.15 -15.79
N LYS A 55 -18.28 -15.15 -16.65
CA LYS A 55 -18.12 -13.70 -16.40
C LYS A 55 -19.29 -12.95 -17.03
N SER A 56 -19.39 -11.66 -16.72
CA SER A 56 -20.42 -10.76 -17.25
C SER A 56 -19.79 -9.47 -17.75
N ILE A 57 -20.20 -8.99 -18.92
CA ILE A 57 -19.91 -7.65 -19.44
C ILE A 57 -21.20 -6.85 -19.36
N GLN A 58 -21.14 -5.68 -18.71
CA GLN A 58 -22.26 -4.78 -18.53
C GLN A 58 -21.95 -3.40 -19.08
N TYR A 59 -22.93 -2.79 -19.75
CA TYR A 59 -22.84 -1.41 -20.20
C TYR A 59 -24.11 -0.65 -19.86
N GLN A 60 -23.94 0.56 -19.34
CA GLN A 60 -25.04 1.48 -19.06
C GLN A 60 -24.66 2.89 -19.50
N ALA A 61 -25.41 3.47 -20.44
CA ALA A 61 -25.13 4.80 -20.97
C ALA A 61 -25.43 5.93 -19.97
N SER A 62 -26.37 5.72 -19.05
CA SER A 62 -26.72 6.64 -17.96
C SER A 62 -27.48 5.88 -16.89
N SER A 63 -27.63 6.42 -15.68
CA SER A 63 -28.42 5.82 -14.60
C SER A 63 -29.88 5.51 -14.98
N THR A 64 -30.41 6.18 -16.01
CA THR A 64 -31.76 6.00 -16.56
C THR A 64 -31.83 5.10 -17.80
N SER A 65 -30.68 4.73 -18.38
CA SER A 65 -30.63 3.86 -19.56
C SER A 65 -30.74 2.38 -19.18
N PRO A 66 -31.36 1.53 -20.02
CA PRO A 66 -31.40 0.09 -19.78
C PRO A 66 -29.99 -0.51 -19.68
N LEU A 67 -29.78 -1.36 -18.68
CA LEU A 67 -28.51 -2.08 -18.51
C LEU A 67 -28.39 -3.18 -19.57
N VAL A 68 -27.37 -3.07 -20.43
CA VAL A 68 -27.03 -4.11 -21.40
C VAL A 68 -26.08 -5.09 -20.74
N THR A 69 -26.41 -6.39 -20.74
CA THR A 69 -25.57 -7.44 -20.15
C THR A 69 -25.25 -8.52 -21.18
N SER A 70 -24.00 -9.01 -21.19
CA SER A 70 -23.58 -10.20 -21.94
C SER A 70 -22.83 -11.16 -21.02
N GLN A 71 -23.30 -12.42 -20.93
CA GLN A 71 -22.58 -13.48 -20.25
C GLN A 71 -21.47 -14.01 -21.17
N VAL A 72 -20.28 -14.22 -20.63
CA VAL A 72 -19.10 -14.67 -21.39
C VAL A 72 -18.28 -15.64 -20.54
N TYR A 73 -17.46 -16.48 -21.15
CA TYR A 73 -16.43 -17.20 -20.41
C TYR A 73 -15.11 -16.45 -20.51
N GLY A 74 -14.51 -16.12 -19.36
CA GLY A 74 -13.16 -15.59 -19.29
C GLY A 74 -12.14 -16.73 -19.15
N LEU A 75 -11.00 -16.60 -19.82
CA LEU A 75 -9.92 -17.57 -19.85
C LEU A 75 -8.78 -17.11 -18.92
N ALA A 76 -8.33 -17.93 -17.98
CA ALA A 76 -7.18 -17.62 -17.14
C ALA A 76 -5.88 -18.08 -17.82
N ALA A 77 -4.97 -17.15 -18.09
CA ALA A 77 -3.67 -17.46 -18.69
C ALA A 77 -2.62 -16.42 -18.29
N LYS A 78 -1.35 -16.72 -18.59
CA LYS A 78 -0.25 -15.79 -18.37
C LYS A 78 -0.08 -14.86 -19.57
N ASP A 79 0.02 -13.56 -19.31
CA ASP A 79 0.52 -12.56 -20.25
C ASP A 79 1.86 -12.02 -19.73
N SER A 80 2.90 -12.11 -20.55
CA SER A 80 4.27 -11.72 -20.16
C SER A 80 4.75 -12.32 -18.82
N GLY A 81 4.27 -13.53 -18.48
CA GLY A 81 4.59 -14.23 -17.24
C GLY A 81 3.60 -14.05 -16.09
N ASN A 82 2.67 -13.09 -16.18
CA ASN A 82 1.71 -12.74 -15.13
C ASN A 82 0.32 -13.32 -15.41
N GLU A 83 -0.34 -13.91 -14.42
CA GLU A 83 -1.71 -14.40 -14.59
C GLU A 83 -2.71 -13.27 -14.78
N THR A 84 -3.60 -13.41 -15.75
CA THR A 84 -4.66 -12.45 -16.04
C THR A 84 -5.87 -13.15 -16.66
N THR A 85 -7.03 -12.50 -16.60
CA THR A 85 -8.21 -12.96 -17.32
C THR A 85 -8.16 -12.43 -18.74
N TYR A 86 -8.16 -13.33 -19.71
CA TYR A 86 -8.38 -13.00 -21.11
C TYR A 86 -9.88 -13.05 -21.41
N MET A 87 -10.40 -11.96 -21.98
CA MET A 87 -11.81 -11.81 -22.32
C MET A 87 -12.02 -12.03 -23.82
N PRO A 88 -13.11 -12.71 -24.23
CA PRO A 88 -13.41 -12.94 -25.64
C PRO A 88 -13.87 -11.63 -26.31
N ILE A 89 -13.06 -11.10 -27.22
CA ILE A 89 -13.33 -9.77 -27.82
C ILE A 89 -14.60 -9.76 -28.68
N TYR A 90 -15.07 -10.91 -29.16
CA TYR A 90 -16.32 -11.02 -29.93
C TYR A 90 -17.53 -10.36 -29.24
N TYR A 91 -17.69 -10.59 -27.93
CA TYR A 91 -18.81 -10.05 -27.16
C TYR A 91 -18.66 -8.56 -26.90
N LEU A 92 -17.44 -8.12 -26.61
CA LEU A 92 -17.13 -6.71 -26.43
C LEU A 92 -17.37 -5.92 -27.73
N MET A 93 -16.90 -6.44 -28.87
CA MET A 93 -17.16 -5.86 -30.19
C MET A 93 -18.66 -5.72 -30.47
N SER A 94 -19.42 -6.78 -30.20
CA SER A 94 -20.87 -6.79 -30.39
C SER A 94 -21.60 -5.79 -29.48
N LEU A 95 -21.04 -5.53 -28.30
CA LEU A 95 -21.57 -4.56 -27.34
C LEU A 95 -21.21 -3.11 -27.74
N LEU A 96 -19.96 -2.86 -28.14
CA LEU A 96 -19.51 -1.53 -28.56
C LEU A 96 -20.22 -1.05 -29.84
N GLN A 97 -20.56 -1.96 -30.77
CA GLN A 97 -21.37 -1.62 -31.95
C GLN A 97 -22.78 -1.11 -31.62
N LYS A 98 -23.26 -1.26 -30.37
CA LYS A 98 -24.54 -0.72 -29.91
C LYS A 98 -24.42 0.71 -29.37
N ILE A 99 -23.20 1.22 -29.20
CA ILE A 99 -22.93 2.60 -28.80
C ILE A 99 -22.92 3.46 -30.06
N ASP A 100 -23.74 4.51 -30.07
CA ASP A 100 -23.96 5.31 -31.28
C ASP A 100 -22.65 5.92 -31.80
N GLY A 101 -22.41 5.76 -33.10
CA GLY A 101 -21.19 6.21 -33.78
C GLY A 101 -19.96 5.29 -33.67
N ILE A 102 -19.94 4.26 -32.80
CA ILE A 102 -18.81 3.33 -32.71
C ILE A 102 -19.00 2.18 -33.70
N GLN A 103 -18.03 2.01 -34.61
CA GLN A 103 -17.93 0.86 -35.49
C GLN A 103 -16.75 -0.02 -35.06
N SER A 104 -16.91 -1.33 -35.23
CA SER A 104 -15.89 -2.31 -34.85
C SER A 104 -15.70 -3.31 -35.99
N SER A 105 -14.45 -3.52 -36.40
CA SER A 105 -14.07 -4.45 -37.47
C SER A 105 -12.94 -5.38 -37.02
N TRP A 106 -13.06 -6.67 -37.33
CA TRP A 106 -12.09 -7.70 -36.95
C TRP A 106 -11.74 -8.57 -38.16
N ASN A 107 -10.45 -8.75 -38.42
CA ASN A 107 -9.97 -9.59 -39.54
C ASN A 107 -9.23 -10.86 -39.10
N GLY A 108 -9.26 -11.20 -37.81
CA GLY A 108 -8.55 -12.35 -37.24
C GLY A 108 -7.20 -12.02 -36.59
N LYS A 109 -6.64 -10.83 -36.84
CA LYS A 109 -5.41 -10.35 -36.19
C LYS A 109 -5.42 -8.86 -35.86
N LEU A 110 -6.24 -8.07 -36.57
CA LEU A 110 -6.39 -6.65 -36.37
C LEU A 110 -7.82 -6.36 -35.95
N TRP A 111 -7.96 -5.71 -34.80
CA TRP A 111 -9.22 -5.17 -34.32
C TRP A 111 -9.19 -3.65 -34.48
N ASN A 112 -9.94 -3.11 -35.43
CA ASN A 112 -10.04 -1.66 -35.61
C ASN A 112 -11.39 -1.14 -35.11
N LEU A 113 -11.33 -0.18 -34.18
CA LEU A 113 -12.44 0.59 -33.65
C LEU A 113 -12.49 1.95 -34.34
N THR A 114 -13.56 2.22 -35.07
CA THR A 114 -13.78 3.55 -35.65
C THR A 114 -14.79 4.29 -34.78
N VAL A 115 -14.40 5.45 -34.26
CA VAL A 115 -15.22 6.31 -33.40
C VAL A 115 -15.46 7.65 -34.08
N PRO A 116 -16.61 8.31 -33.86
CA PRO A 116 -16.91 9.56 -34.52
C PRO A 116 -15.98 10.67 -34.01
N SER A 117 -15.78 11.73 -34.79
CA SER A 117 -14.91 12.86 -34.41
C SER A 117 -15.37 13.61 -33.14
N THR A 118 -16.59 13.34 -32.68
CA THR A 118 -17.13 13.83 -31.41
C THR A 118 -16.55 13.12 -30.19
N VAL A 119 -16.01 11.90 -30.35
CA VAL A 119 -15.26 11.21 -29.31
C VAL A 119 -13.82 11.73 -29.31
N GLN A 120 -13.40 12.31 -28.18
CA GLN A 120 -12.01 12.74 -28.01
C GLN A 120 -11.12 11.50 -27.85
N VAL A 121 -10.40 11.16 -28.91
CA VAL A 121 -9.45 10.05 -28.93
C VAL A 121 -8.13 10.49 -28.30
N HIS A 122 -7.87 10.05 -27.07
CA HIS A 122 -6.69 10.44 -26.30
C HIS A 122 -5.49 9.52 -26.57
N LEU A 123 -4.91 9.58 -27.77
CA LEU A 123 -3.71 8.79 -28.12
C LEU A 123 -2.46 9.67 -27.98
N THR A 124 -1.68 9.50 -26.92
CA THR A 124 -0.35 10.11 -26.86
C THR A 124 0.60 9.36 -27.80
N GLN A 125 1.41 10.08 -28.58
CA GLN A 125 2.44 9.45 -29.43
C GLN A 125 3.51 8.80 -28.57
N GLN A 126 3.40 7.49 -28.33
CA GLN A 126 4.39 6.46 -28.66
C GLN A 126 3.92 5.11 -28.10
N SER A 127 2.94 4.49 -28.77
CA SER A 127 2.49 3.13 -28.51
C SER A 127 2.58 2.32 -29.81
N ALA A 128 3.79 1.93 -30.21
CA ALA A 128 4.00 0.89 -31.23
C ALA A 128 5.25 0.07 -30.87
N PRO A 129 5.25 -1.25 -31.10
CA PRO A 129 5.33 -2.24 -30.02
C PRO A 129 6.69 -2.90 -29.86
N ASN A 130 6.95 -3.43 -28.66
CA ASN A 130 7.93 -4.50 -28.48
C ASN A 130 7.55 -5.68 -29.39
N THR A 131 8.47 -6.08 -30.25
CA THR A 131 8.31 -7.20 -31.19
C THR A 131 8.26 -8.54 -30.44
N VAL A 132 7.06 -9.12 -30.29
CA VAL A 132 6.88 -10.52 -29.87
C VAL A 132 5.91 -11.23 -30.82
N ALA A 133 6.23 -12.49 -31.15
CA ALA A 133 5.55 -13.29 -32.15
C ALA A 133 4.20 -13.84 -31.67
N ASN A 134 3.10 -13.27 -32.20
CA ASN A 134 1.73 -13.81 -32.41
C ASN A 134 0.67 -12.70 -32.21
N ASN A 135 0.86 -11.62 -32.94
CA ASN A 135 0.48 -10.28 -32.50
C ASN A 135 -0.92 -9.88 -32.96
N THR A 136 -1.90 -9.89 -32.05
CA THR A 136 -3.16 -9.18 -32.29
C THR A 136 -2.91 -7.70 -32.07
N THR A 137 -3.33 -6.87 -33.02
CA THR A 137 -3.21 -5.41 -32.93
C THR A 137 -4.60 -4.80 -32.73
N ILE A 138 -4.70 -3.80 -31.86
CA ILE A 138 -5.91 -3.00 -31.69
C ILE A 138 -5.63 -1.59 -32.19
N GLU A 139 -6.50 -1.09 -33.06
CA GLU A 139 -6.47 0.23 -33.66
C GLU A 139 -7.70 1.05 -33.26
N ILE A 140 -7.50 2.37 -33.15
CA ILE A 140 -8.59 3.36 -33.04
C ILE A 140 -8.44 4.33 -34.21
N ASN A 141 -9.48 4.47 -35.03
CA ASN A 141 -9.49 5.31 -36.23
C ASN A 141 -8.31 5.03 -37.18
N GLY A 142 -7.90 3.75 -37.30
CA GLY A 142 -6.78 3.32 -38.14
C GLY A 142 -5.39 3.62 -37.55
N GLN A 143 -5.30 4.11 -36.31
CA GLN A 143 -4.05 4.29 -35.58
C GLN A 143 -3.84 3.15 -34.59
N ALA A 144 -2.69 2.48 -34.65
CA ALA A 144 -2.32 1.42 -33.71
C ALA A 144 -2.23 1.97 -32.29
N VAL A 145 -2.94 1.31 -31.37
CA VAL A 145 -3.00 1.66 -29.95
C VAL A 145 -2.21 0.66 -29.12
N VAL A 146 -2.38 -0.63 -29.42
CA VAL A 146 -1.67 -1.69 -28.73
C VAL A 146 -1.47 -2.92 -29.61
N ALA A 147 -0.35 -3.61 -29.39
CA ALA A 147 -0.10 -4.92 -29.96
C ALA A 147 0.25 -5.89 -28.82
N LEU A 148 -0.39 -7.07 -28.84
CA LEU A 148 -0.47 -7.98 -27.71
C LEU A 148 -0.50 -9.45 -28.15
N ASN A 149 -0.22 -10.33 -27.18
CA ASN A 149 -0.44 -11.76 -27.35
C ASN A 149 -1.91 -12.10 -27.05
N SER A 150 -2.64 -12.53 -28.08
CA SER A 150 -4.00 -13.06 -27.91
C SER A 150 -4.00 -14.58 -27.92
N ILE A 151 -5.01 -15.19 -27.31
CA ILE A 151 -5.23 -16.63 -27.34
C ILE A 151 -6.46 -16.92 -28.20
N VAL A 152 -6.32 -17.76 -29.23
CA VAL A 152 -7.48 -18.32 -29.94
C VAL A 152 -7.84 -19.65 -29.28
N TYR A 153 -9.07 -19.74 -28.76
CA TYR A 153 -9.56 -20.93 -28.07
C TYR A 153 -11.06 -21.10 -28.31
N THR A 154 -11.57 -22.32 -28.14
CA THR A 154 -13.01 -22.60 -28.28
C THR A 154 -13.79 -21.94 -27.15
N ASP A 155 -14.73 -21.06 -27.48
CA ASP A 155 -15.64 -20.48 -26.50
C ASP A 155 -16.70 -21.52 -26.10
N PRO A 156 -16.82 -21.86 -24.79
CA PRO A 156 -17.81 -22.83 -24.31
C PRO A 156 -19.27 -22.44 -24.59
N MET A 157 -19.58 -21.16 -24.78
CA MET A 157 -20.96 -20.71 -25.00
C MET A 157 -21.42 -20.89 -26.44
N SER A 158 -20.57 -20.60 -27.42
CA SER A 158 -20.86 -20.78 -28.85
C SER A 158 -20.37 -22.11 -29.42
N ASN A 159 -19.48 -22.80 -28.71
CA ASN A 159 -18.72 -23.96 -29.19
C ASN A 159 -17.90 -23.67 -30.47
N GLN A 160 -17.55 -22.40 -30.71
CA GLN A 160 -16.74 -21.95 -31.84
C GLN A 160 -15.43 -21.32 -31.34
N PRO A 161 -14.33 -21.41 -32.10
CA PRO A 161 -13.11 -20.67 -31.79
C PRO A 161 -13.35 -19.16 -31.78
N THR A 162 -12.89 -18.49 -30.72
CA THR A 162 -12.88 -17.02 -30.62
C THR A 162 -11.53 -16.53 -30.12
N THR A 163 -11.30 -15.22 -30.25
CA THR A 163 -10.06 -14.57 -29.80
C THR A 163 -10.25 -13.99 -28.41
N PHE A 164 -9.36 -14.38 -27.50
CA PHE A 164 -9.29 -13.93 -26.13
C PHE A 164 -8.11 -12.97 -25.99
N VAL A 165 -8.36 -11.81 -25.38
CA VAL A 165 -7.36 -10.75 -25.17
C VAL A 165 -7.30 -10.44 -23.68
N PRO A 166 -6.11 -10.23 -23.08
CA PRO A 166 -6.01 -9.85 -21.68
C PRO A 166 -6.89 -8.64 -21.38
N ILE A 167 -7.69 -8.72 -20.32
CA ILE A 167 -8.69 -7.70 -20.02
C ILE A 167 -8.07 -6.30 -19.86
N TRP A 168 -6.85 -6.22 -19.35
CA TRP A 168 -6.15 -4.97 -19.11
C TRP A 168 -5.95 -4.14 -20.38
N TYR A 169 -5.50 -4.76 -21.48
CA TYR A 169 -5.38 -4.10 -22.78
C TYR A 169 -6.72 -3.56 -23.28
N LEU A 170 -7.79 -4.30 -23.00
CA LEU A 170 -9.13 -3.89 -23.40
C LEU A 170 -9.61 -2.70 -22.55
N GLN A 171 -9.31 -2.67 -21.25
CA GLN A 171 -9.65 -1.53 -20.39
C GLN A 171 -8.94 -0.26 -20.86
N GLU A 172 -7.66 -0.35 -21.25
CA GLU A 172 -6.90 0.76 -21.84
C GLU A 172 -7.54 1.27 -23.15
N VAL A 173 -7.84 0.35 -24.08
CA VAL A 173 -8.49 0.70 -25.36
C VAL A 173 -9.85 1.40 -25.15
N LEU A 174 -10.63 0.97 -24.15
CA LEU A 174 -11.93 1.56 -23.83
C LEU A 174 -11.81 2.98 -23.27
N GLN A 175 -10.76 3.28 -22.50
CA GLN A 175 -10.51 4.63 -22.01
C GLN A 175 -10.20 5.60 -23.16
N HIS A 176 -9.43 5.16 -24.16
CA HIS A 176 -9.09 5.99 -25.33
C HIS A 176 -10.31 6.40 -26.16
N ILE A 177 -11.46 5.74 -25.99
CA ILE A 177 -12.72 6.06 -26.66
C ILE A 177 -13.78 6.64 -25.71
N GLY A 178 -13.38 7.11 -24.53
CA GLY A 178 -14.26 7.81 -23.59
C GLY A 178 -15.21 6.90 -22.81
N LEU A 179 -14.81 5.64 -22.55
CA LEU A 179 -15.54 4.72 -21.69
C LEU A 179 -14.76 4.45 -20.40
N ASN A 180 -15.42 4.68 -19.27
CA ASN A 180 -15.00 4.17 -17.97
C ASN A 180 -15.19 2.66 -17.93
N SER A 181 -14.25 1.95 -17.31
CA SER A 181 -14.20 0.49 -17.35
C SER A 181 -13.72 -0.07 -16.01
N THR A 182 -14.59 -0.77 -15.28
CA THR A 182 -14.29 -1.38 -13.97
C THR A 182 -14.37 -2.89 -14.02
N TRP A 183 -13.40 -3.57 -13.41
CA TRP A 183 -13.31 -5.03 -13.38
C TRP A 183 -13.14 -5.54 -11.96
N ASN A 184 -13.91 -6.56 -11.56
CA ASN A 184 -13.83 -7.16 -10.22
C ASN A 184 -13.50 -8.66 -10.21
N GLY A 185 -13.03 -9.21 -11.34
CA GLY A 185 -12.72 -10.64 -11.49
C GLY A 185 -13.87 -11.49 -12.04
N THR A 186 -15.12 -11.02 -11.98
CA THR A 186 -16.30 -11.72 -12.52
C THR A 186 -17.19 -10.81 -13.37
N LEU A 187 -17.27 -9.53 -13.04
CA LEU A 187 -18.10 -8.54 -13.70
C LEU A 187 -17.22 -7.41 -14.22
N TRP A 188 -17.41 -7.09 -15.51
CA TRP A 188 -16.80 -5.98 -16.21
C TRP A 188 -17.86 -4.95 -16.53
N GLN A 189 -17.85 -3.80 -15.86
CA GLN A 189 -18.84 -2.72 -16.08
C GLN A 189 -18.24 -1.58 -16.88
N LEU A 190 -19.00 -1.11 -17.86
CA LEU A 190 -18.65 -0.04 -18.78
C LEU A 190 -19.67 1.09 -18.66
N THR A 191 -19.20 2.33 -18.54
CA THR A 191 -20.04 3.53 -18.55
C THR A 191 -19.39 4.63 -19.38
N PRO A 192 -20.14 5.60 -19.94
CA PRO A 192 -19.53 6.79 -20.54
C PRO A 192 -18.68 7.55 -19.52
N ALA A 193 -17.56 8.12 -19.97
CA ALA A 193 -16.82 9.11 -19.21
C ALA A 193 -17.63 10.42 -19.14
N ASP A 194 -17.62 11.09 -17.98
CA ASP A 194 -18.32 12.36 -17.83
C ASP A 194 -17.77 13.39 -18.83
N PRO A 195 -18.62 14.17 -19.53
CA PRO A 195 -18.11 15.26 -20.35
C PRO A 195 -17.39 16.27 -19.44
N PRO A 196 -16.26 16.85 -19.88
CA PRO A 196 -15.62 17.92 -19.14
C PRO A 196 -16.64 19.04 -18.94
N ALA A 197 -16.75 19.55 -17.70
CA ALA A 197 -17.69 20.60 -17.34
C ALA A 197 -17.61 21.75 -18.36
N SER A 198 -18.69 21.94 -19.12
CA SER A 198 -18.80 23.03 -20.07
C SER A 198 -18.64 24.35 -19.32
N THR A 199 -17.68 25.18 -19.75
CA THR A 199 -17.52 26.56 -19.26
C THR A 199 -18.78 27.36 -19.60
N GLN A 200 -19.72 27.43 -18.67
CA GLN A 200 -20.80 28.42 -18.69
C GLN A 200 -20.27 29.70 -18.02
N PRO A 201 -20.47 30.90 -18.61
CA PRO A 201 -20.10 32.15 -17.94
C PRO A 201 -20.99 32.39 -16.72
N ALA A 202 -20.37 32.63 -15.57
CA ALA A 202 -21.05 33.01 -14.34
C ALA A 202 -21.80 34.37 -14.49
N PRO A 203 -22.93 34.57 -13.80
CA PRO A 203 -23.76 35.76 -13.93
C PRO A 203 -23.08 37.00 -13.31
N ALA A 204 -23.22 38.13 -14.00
CA ALA A 204 -22.66 39.42 -13.64
C ALA A 204 -23.17 39.91 -12.28
N GLN A 205 -22.26 40.15 -11.33
CA GLN A 205 -22.51 40.99 -10.17
C GLN A 205 -22.19 42.44 -10.52
N THR A 206 -23.23 43.27 -10.51
CA THR A 206 -23.16 44.72 -10.56
C THR A 206 -22.49 45.28 -9.31
N SER A 207 -21.35 45.95 -9.46
CA SER A 207 -20.89 46.97 -8.51
C SER A 207 -20.56 48.26 -9.28
N THR A 208 -21.34 49.28 -8.97
CA THR A 208 -21.19 50.66 -9.40
C THR A 208 -20.04 51.33 -8.66
N GLY A 209 -19.06 51.86 -9.38
CA GLY A 209 -17.96 52.66 -8.84
C GLY A 209 -17.25 53.45 -9.95
N THR A 210 -17.44 54.77 -9.91
CA THR A 210 -17.25 55.77 -10.97
C THR A 210 -15.79 56.24 -11.16
N GLN A 211 -15.40 56.39 -12.43
CA GLN A 211 -14.37 57.30 -13.02
C GLN A 211 -12.90 57.13 -12.57
N THR A 212 -11.86 57.27 -13.40
CA THR A 212 -11.66 58.16 -14.56
C THR A 212 -10.48 57.65 -15.40
N SER A 213 -10.56 57.81 -16.72
CA SER A 213 -9.52 57.55 -17.72
C SER A 213 -8.51 58.69 -17.89
N THR A 214 -7.29 58.38 -18.36
CA THR A 214 -6.39 59.12 -19.29
C THR A 214 -5.01 58.41 -19.22
N GLY A 215 -4.20 58.15 -20.25
CA GLY A 215 -4.15 58.34 -21.70
C GLY A 215 -2.79 57.72 -22.16
N THR A 216 -2.75 56.96 -23.26
CA THR A 216 -2.05 57.30 -24.53
C THR A 216 -0.53 57.04 -24.62
N GLN A 217 -0.20 55.96 -25.34
CA GLN A 217 0.78 55.77 -26.46
C GLN A 217 2.33 55.84 -26.31
N THR A 218 2.95 54.88 -27.07
CA THR A 218 4.19 54.94 -27.91
C THR A 218 5.57 55.05 -27.22
N SER A 219 6.69 54.50 -27.71
CA SER A 219 7.09 53.55 -28.77
C SER A 219 8.64 53.40 -28.73
N THR A 220 9.17 52.21 -29.06
CA THR A 220 10.44 51.90 -29.78
C THR A 220 11.82 52.47 -29.35
N GLY A 221 12.83 51.58 -29.26
CA GLY A 221 14.26 51.92 -29.35
C GLY A 221 15.21 50.71 -29.28
N THR A 222 16.07 50.56 -30.28
CA THR A 222 16.89 49.38 -30.64
C THR A 222 18.36 49.50 -30.19
N GLN A 223 18.95 48.37 -29.78
CA GLN A 223 20.37 47.90 -29.69
C GLN A 223 21.57 48.89 -29.66
N THR A 224 22.55 48.60 -28.77
CA THR A 224 23.96 48.28 -29.14
C THR A 224 24.80 47.77 -27.95
N SER A 225 25.80 46.93 -28.25
CA SER A 225 26.66 46.10 -27.38
C SER A 225 28.04 46.72 -27.06
N THR A 226 28.70 46.32 -25.95
CA THR A 226 30.06 45.68 -25.88
C THR A 226 30.62 45.65 -24.43
N GLY A 227 31.16 44.49 -23.95
CA GLY A 227 32.05 44.43 -22.77
C GLY A 227 32.11 43.13 -21.92
N THR A 228 32.73 42.06 -22.44
CA THR A 228 33.67 41.07 -21.80
C THR A 228 33.39 40.34 -20.45
N GLN A 229 32.98 39.05 -20.54
CA GLN A 229 33.29 37.77 -19.79
C GLN A 229 33.52 37.71 -18.25
N PRO A 230 33.20 36.58 -17.53
CA PRO A 230 33.34 35.18 -17.96
C PRO A 230 32.18 34.20 -17.63
N SER A 231 32.37 32.97 -18.11
CA SER A 231 31.45 31.82 -18.21
C SER A 231 30.74 31.35 -16.93
N THR A 232 29.42 31.18 -17.03
CA THR A 232 28.68 30.08 -16.40
C THR A 232 27.92 29.35 -17.51
N GLY A 233 28.26 28.08 -17.74
CA GLY A 233 27.59 27.27 -18.75
C GLY A 233 26.16 26.98 -18.31
N THR A 234 25.19 27.73 -18.84
CA THR A 234 23.79 27.34 -18.80
C THR A 234 23.62 26.21 -19.82
N GLN A 235 23.58 24.97 -19.33
CA GLN A 235 23.03 23.87 -20.13
C GLN A 235 21.55 24.21 -20.44
N PRO A 236 21.09 24.08 -21.70
CA PRO A 236 19.67 24.11 -21.98
C PRO A 236 18.97 22.98 -21.22
N ALA A 237 17.85 23.31 -20.59
CA ALA A 237 16.99 22.36 -19.89
C ALA A 237 16.65 21.17 -20.81
N PRO A 238 16.73 19.92 -20.31
CA PRO A 238 16.29 18.77 -21.09
C PRO A 238 14.78 18.89 -21.35
N SER A 239 14.38 18.57 -22.57
CA SER A 239 13.00 18.63 -23.07
C SER A 239 11.99 17.94 -22.14
N THR A 240 10.95 18.68 -21.71
CA THR A 240 9.88 18.27 -20.80
C THR A 240 8.78 17.39 -21.43
N SER A 241 9.09 16.59 -22.46
CA SER A 241 8.07 15.86 -23.24
C SER A 241 7.56 14.55 -22.59
N ASN A 242 8.01 14.18 -21.39
CA ASN A 242 7.65 12.92 -20.72
C ASN A 242 7.28 13.05 -19.21
N ALA A 243 7.02 14.25 -18.70
CA ALA A 243 6.70 14.45 -17.28
C ALA A 243 5.34 13.84 -16.92
N SER A 244 5.30 12.99 -15.89
CA SER A 244 4.09 12.35 -15.37
C SER A 244 4.20 12.19 -13.85
N PHE A 245 3.06 12.22 -13.15
CA PHE A 245 3.05 11.87 -11.72
C PHE A 245 3.59 10.45 -11.47
N GLY A 246 3.49 9.55 -12.45
CA GLY A 246 4.10 8.21 -12.37
C GLY A 246 5.64 8.20 -12.35
N THR A 247 6.30 9.30 -12.74
CA THR A 247 7.77 9.44 -12.84
C THR A 247 8.35 10.49 -11.90
N VAL A 248 7.53 11.07 -11.02
CA VAL A 248 7.98 11.96 -9.94
C VAL A 248 8.93 11.20 -9.02
N ASP A 249 10.04 11.84 -8.65
CA ASP A 249 10.95 11.32 -7.62
C ASP A 249 10.35 11.59 -6.24
N LEU A 250 9.71 10.57 -5.68
CA LEU A 250 8.93 10.64 -4.43
C LEU A 250 9.79 10.92 -3.19
N ARG A 251 11.10 11.00 -3.33
CA ARG A 251 12.06 11.36 -2.27
C ARG A 251 12.15 12.86 -2.03
N PHE A 252 11.62 13.67 -2.94
CA PHE A 252 11.54 15.12 -2.81
C PHE A 252 10.22 15.52 -2.16
N PRO A 253 10.20 16.66 -1.44
CA PRO A 253 8.95 17.19 -0.92
C PRO A 253 8.02 17.58 -2.07
N ALA A 254 6.72 17.46 -1.81
CA ALA A 254 5.69 18.04 -2.67
C ALA A 254 5.89 19.57 -2.79
N PRO A 255 5.41 20.22 -3.87
CA PRO A 255 5.42 21.67 -4.02
C PRO A 255 4.81 22.38 -2.80
N ALA A 256 5.26 23.62 -2.53
CA ALA A 256 4.88 24.36 -1.32
C ALA A 256 3.36 24.60 -1.17
N ASP A 257 2.64 24.63 -2.29
CA ASP A 257 1.18 24.75 -2.31
C ASP A 257 0.49 23.48 -1.79
N ILE A 258 1.15 22.33 -1.80
CA ILE A 258 0.71 21.13 -1.07
C ILE A 258 1.18 21.23 0.38
N ASN A 259 0.30 21.73 1.22
CA ASN A 259 0.52 21.88 2.66
C ASN A 259 -0.69 21.38 3.48
N ALA A 260 -0.55 21.35 4.81
CA ALA A 260 -1.56 20.82 5.72
C ALA A 260 -2.96 21.42 5.50
N ASN A 261 -3.06 22.72 5.22
CA ASN A 261 -4.35 23.38 5.00
C ASN A 261 -4.99 22.90 3.69
N THR A 262 -4.23 22.86 2.60
CA THR A 262 -4.74 22.41 1.29
C THR A 262 -5.13 20.93 1.29
N ILE A 263 -4.35 20.08 1.97
CA ILE A 263 -4.67 18.67 2.17
C ILE A 263 -5.99 18.53 2.94
N ASN A 264 -6.15 19.26 4.05
CA ASN A 264 -7.38 19.24 4.84
C ASN A 264 -8.59 19.73 4.05
N GLN A 265 -8.44 20.80 3.25
CA GLN A 265 -9.52 21.31 2.40
C GLN A 265 -9.94 20.28 1.35
N TYR A 266 -8.98 19.61 0.70
CA TYR A 266 -9.27 18.57 -0.29
C TYR A 266 -9.99 17.37 0.33
N LEU A 267 -9.51 16.89 1.48
CA LEU A 267 -10.13 15.79 2.21
C LEU A 267 -11.55 16.16 2.69
N GLN A 268 -11.73 17.38 3.20
CA GLN A 268 -13.03 17.88 3.65
C GLN A 268 -14.02 18.00 2.49
N ALA A 269 -13.59 18.55 1.34
CA ALA A 269 -14.42 18.69 0.15
C ALA A 269 -14.93 17.34 -0.38
N ASN A 270 -14.19 16.26 -0.11
CA ASN A 270 -14.54 14.89 -0.48
C ASN A 270 -15.17 14.08 0.68
N ASN A 271 -15.55 14.76 1.78
CA ASN A 271 -16.14 14.17 2.98
C ASN A 271 -15.32 12.97 3.50
N SER A 272 -14.00 13.12 3.55
CA SER A 272 -13.08 12.08 4.01
C SER A 272 -12.91 12.14 5.54
N PRO A 273 -12.98 10.99 6.24
CA PRO A 273 -12.59 10.87 7.64
C PRO A 273 -11.15 11.24 7.96
N MET A 274 -10.28 11.38 6.96
CA MET A 274 -8.90 11.83 7.18
C MET A 274 -8.79 13.35 7.34
N THR A 275 -9.91 14.09 7.29
CA THR A 275 -9.93 15.54 7.48
C THR A 275 -9.36 15.91 8.85
N GLY A 276 -8.38 16.82 8.89
CA GLY A 276 -7.63 17.18 10.10
C GLY A 276 -6.23 16.58 10.16
N LEU A 277 -5.94 15.53 9.37
CA LEU A 277 -4.63 14.87 9.33
C LEU A 277 -3.60 15.53 8.40
N GLY A 278 -3.90 16.70 7.82
CA GLY A 278 -2.98 17.43 6.95
C GLY A 278 -1.59 17.65 7.57
N ASN A 279 -1.52 17.97 8.88
CA ASN A 279 -0.23 18.10 9.58
C ASN A 279 0.50 16.75 9.69
N SER A 280 -0.20 15.63 9.88
CA SER A 280 0.41 14.30 9.93
C SER A 280 1.11 13.95 8.62
N PHE A 281 0.49 14.25 7.47
CA PHE A 281 1.12 14.04 6.16
C PHE A 281 2.35 14.94 5.95
N MET A 282 2.29 16.21 6.38
CA MET A 282 3.44 17.11 6.29
C MET A 282 4.57 16.70 7.23
N THR A 283 4.25 16.25 8.44
CA THR A 283 5.23 15.68 9.38
C THR A 283 5.91 14.46 8.77
N ALA A 284 5.14 13.52 8.22
CA ALA A 284 5.68 12.33 7.56
C ALA A 284 6.63 12.68 6.39
N GLN A 285 6.26 13.66 5.56
CA GLN A 285 7.14 14.18 4.51
C GLN A 285 8.45 14.75 5.07
N ASN A 286 8.36 15.62 6.06
CA ASN A 286 9.53 16.31 6.61
C ASN A 286 10.46 15.33 7.33
N THR A 287 9.90 14.40 8.11
CA THR A 287 10.66 13.42 8.88
C THR A 287 11.33 12.38 7.98
N TYR A 288 10.59 11.78 7.04
CA TYR A 288 11.07 10.63 6.26
C TYR A 288 11.41 10.95 4.81
N GLY A 289 11.25 12.21 4.37
CA GLY A 289 11.57 12.62 3.00
C GLY A 289 10.73 11.89 1.96
N VAL A 290 9.40 11.88 2.12
CA VAL A 290 8.46 11.25 1.19
C VAL A 290 7.40 12.26 0.78
N ASP A 291 7.19 12.42 -0.53
CA ASP A 291 6.22 13.37 -1.09
C ASP A 291 4.82 13.25 -0.42
N ALA A 292 4.33 14.36 0.15
CA ALA A 292 3.08 14.40 0.89
C ALA A 292 1.84 14.18 -0.02
N ASN A 293 1.89 14.61 -1.28
CA ASN A 293 0.79 14.38 -2.22
C ASN A 293 0.65 12.87 -2.51
N TYR A 294 1.78 12.19 -2.70
CA TYR A 294 1.81 10.73 -2.79
C TYR A 294 1.23 10.07 -1.54
N LEU A 295 1.68 10.45 -0.33
CA LEU A 295 1.18 9.84 0.91
C LEU A 295 -0.35 10.00 1.07
N VAL A 296 -0.89 11.18 0.77
CA VAL A 296 -2.35 11.43 0.80
C VAL A 296 -3.07 10.60 -0.25
N SER A 297 -2.58 10.59 -1.49
CA SER A 297 -3.16 9.83 -2.61
C SER A 297 -3.15 8.33 -2.34
N HIS A 298 -2.10 7.85 -1.70
CA HIS A 298 -1.95 6.46 -1.29
C HIS A 298 -2.92 6.08 -0.19
N ALA A 299 -3.02 6.89 0.86
CA ALA A 299 -4.01 6.68 1.91
C ALA A 299 -5.43 6.68 1.33
N ILE A 300 -5.76 7.58 0.39
CA ILE A 300 -7.06 7.63 -0.28
C ILE A 300 -7.36 6.33 -1.01
N LEU A 301 -6.41 5.82 -1.82
CA LEU A 301 -6.61 4.63 -2.62
C LEU A 301 -6.82 3.39 -1.73
N GLU A 302 -5.95 3.19 -0.74
CA GLU A 302 -5.92 1.97 0.07
C GLU A 302 -7.05 1.91 1.12
N SER A 303 -7.53 3.07 1.58
CA SER A 303 -8.59 3.13 2.59
C SER A 303 -9.95 3.56 2.07
N TYR A 304 -10.12 3.70 0.75
CA TYR A 304 -11.32 4.27 0.15
C TYR A 304 -11.67 5.63 0.79
N TRP A 305 -10.75 6.59 0.66
CA TRP A 305 -10.85 7.93 1.28
C TRP A 305 -10.94 7.92 2.81
N GLY A 306 -10.41 6.91 3.49
CA GLY A 306 -10.50 6.72 4.94
C GLY A 306 -11.82 6.10 5.41
N LYS A 307 -12.66 5.62 4.49
CA LYS A 307 -14.01 5.11 4.78
C LYS A 307 -14.09 3.59 4.87
N SER A 308 -13.01 2.87 4.56
CA SER A 308 -13.00 1.42 4.69
C SER A 308 -13.25 1.01 6.15
N GLN A 309 -13.88 -0.15 6.35
CA GLN A 309 -14.14 -0.67 7.70
C GLN A 309 -12.84 -0.87 8.48
N ILE A 310 -11.78 -1.33 7.79
CA ILE A 310 -10.46 -1.52 8.39
C ILE A 310 -9.86 -0.18 8.83
N ALA A 311 -9.91 0.86 8.00
CA ALA A 311 -9.43 2.19 8.38
C ALA A 311 -10.19 2.74 9.60
N LEU A 312 -11.52 2.66 9.59
CA LEU A 312 -12.37 3.19 10.67
C LEU A 312 -12.22 2.41 11.98
N ALA A 313 -12.09 1.08 11.92
CA ALA A 313 -11.99 0.23 13.10
C ALA A 313 -10.57 0.14 13.65
N LYS A 314 -9.56 0.16 12.77
CA LYS A 314 -8.18 -0.20 13.11
C LYS A 314 -7.13 0.88 12.88
N ASN A 315 -7.54 2.09 12.49
CA ASN A 315 -6.63 3.17 12.07
C ASN A 315 -5.65 2.76 10.95
N ASN A 316 -6.02 1.73 10.18
CA ASN A 316 -5.13 1.12 9.21
C ASN A 316 -5.48 1.62 7.81
N LEU A 317 -4.88 2.75 7.46
CA LEU A 317 -5.15 3.48 6.22
C LEU A 317 -4.53 2.84 4.96
N PHE A 318 -3.56 1.94 5.15
CA PHE A 318 -2.75 1.36 4.06
C PHE A 318 -2.91 -0.16 3.94
N GLY A 319 -3.90 -0.75 4.64
CA GLY A 319 -4.27 -2.16 4.51
C GLY A 319 -3.23 -3.17 5.04
N TYR A 320 -2.38 -2.78 5.98
CA TYR A 320 -1.38 -3.66 6.58
C TYR A 320 -2.01 -4.89 7.27
N GLY A 321 -1.53 -6.09 6.97
CA GLY A 321 -2.04 -7.34 7.55
C GLY A 321 -3.43 -7.78 7.04
N ALA A 322 -4.05 -7.05 6.11
CA ALA A 322 -5.37 -7.41 5.58
C ALA A 322 -5.28 -8.53 4.53
N TYR A 323 -4.95 -9.75 4.94
CA TYR A 323 -4.80 -10.90 4.05
C TYR A 323 -6.14 -11.38 3.48
N ASP A 324 -6.16 -11.81 2.21
CA ASP A 324 -7.38 -12.23 1.49
C ASP A 324 -8.21 -13.31 2.19
N SER A 325 -7.58 -14.16 3.00
CA SER A 325 -8.24 -15.24 3.75
C SER A 325 -9.08 -14.73 4.91
N ASN A 326 -8.70 -13.61 5.55
CA ASN A 326 -9.42 -13.04 6.67
C ASN A 326 -9.05 -11.55 6.91
N PRO A 327 -9.34 -10.66 5.95
CA PRO A 327 -8.76 -9.32 5.91
C PRO A 327 -9.21 -8.45 7.09
N GLY A 328 -10.37 -8.74 7.67
CA GLY A 328 -10.88 -8.04 8.85
C GLY A 328 -10.12 -8.40 10.12
N ASN A 329 -9.93 -9.68 10.41
CA ASN A 329 -9.30 -10.10 11.66
C ASN A 329 -7.78 -9.92 11.62
N ASP A 330 -7.17 -10.20 10.47
CA ASP A 330 -5.71 -10.23 10.35
C ASP A 330 -5.09 -8.83 10.18
N ALA A 331 -5.91 -7.84 9.77
CA ALA A 331 -5.45 -6.46 9.62
C ALA A 331 -4.83 -5.92 10.91
N GLY A 332 -3.68 -5.27 10.79
CA GLY A 332 -3.04 -4.61 11.92
C GLY A 332 -3.91 -3.49 12.47
N LEU A 333 -3.87 -3.33 13.80
CA LEU A 333 -4.47 -2.23 14.54
C LEU A 333 -3.37 -1.23 14.87
N PHE A 334 -3.57 0.03 14.52
CA PHE A 334 -2.62 1.11 14.75
C PHE A 334 -3.15 2.05 15.85
N PRO A 335 -2.28 2.66 16.67
CA PRO A 335 -2.72 3.53 17.79
C PRO A 335 -3.35 4.86 17.34
N SER A 336 -3.09 5.30 16.11
CA SER A 336 -3.75 6.45 15.47
C SER A 336 -3.58 6.43 13.96
N ASN A 337 -4.45 7.14 13.24
CA ASN A 337 -4.25 7.36 11.80
C ASN A 337 -2.98 8.18 11.52
N SER A 338 -2.62 9.11 12.42
CA SER A 338 -1.38 9.86 12.32
C SER A 338 -0.17 8.93 12.36
N TYR A 339 -0.14 8.01 13.31
CA TYR A 339 0.91 7.00 13.40
C TYR A 339 0.99 6.15 12.13
N ALA A 340 -0.14 5.67 11.60
CA ALA A 340 -0.17 4.89 10.36
C ALA A 340 0.43 5.65 9.16
N ILE A 341 0.19 6.96 9.05
CA ILE A 341 0.78 7.82 8.00
C ILE A 341 2.30 7.91 8.15
N LEU A 342 2.81 8.12 9.36
CA LEU A 342 4.25 8.17 9.62
C LEU A 342 4.91 6.80 9.36
N PHE A 343 4.24 5.71 9.76
CA PHE A 343 4.70 4.35 9.55
C PHE A 343 4.81 4.02 8.05
N GLU A 344 3.81 4.41 7.24
CA GLU A 344 3.88 4.21 5.80
C GLU A 344 5.04 4.99 5.18
N ALA A 345 5.22 6.26 5.55
CA ALA A 345 6.31 7.09 5.02
C ALA A 345 7.70 6.52 5.37
N TRP A 346 7.89 6.07 6.61
CA TRP A 346 9.11 5.37 7.01
C TRP A 346 9.33 4.09 6.19
N THR A 347 8.30 3.24 6.08
CA THR A 347 8.36 1.95 5.38
C THR A 347 8.68 2.14 3.90
N VAL A 348 7.97 3.01 3.20
CA VAL A 348 8.20 3.22 1.76
C VAL A 348 9.54 3.87 1.48
N ARG A 349 9.98 4.81 2.35
CA ARG A 349 11.30 5.41 2.21
C ARG A 349 12.40 4.36 2.30
N ALA A 350 12.35 3.51 3.33
CA ALA A 350 13.36 2.50 3.58
C ALA A 350 13.37 1.40 2.51
N ASN A 351 12.18 0.92 2.12
CA ASN A 351 12.07 -0.30 1.31
C ASN A 351 12.02 -0.06 -0.19
N TYR A 352 11.35 1.02 -0.63
CA TYR A 352 10.99 1.20 -2.03
C TYR A 352 11.71 2.38 -2.70
N LEU A 353 12.05 3.43 -1.94
CA LEU A 353 12.56 4.67 -2.52
C LEU A 353 14.07 4.82 -2.40
N ASN A 354 14.70 4.29 -1.34
CA ASN A 354 16.14 4.37 -1.19
C ASN A 354 16.87 3.28 -2.01
N PRO A 355 17.91 3.61 -2.80
CA PRO A 355 18.76 2.62 -3.41
C PRO A 355 19.31 1.63 -2.37
N GLY A 356 19.19 0.33 -2.65
CA GLY A 356 19.58 -0.74 -1.73
C GLY A 356 18.48 -1.19 -0.77
N GLY A 357 17.31 -0.54 -0.77
CA GLY A 357 16.12 -1.07 -0.10
C GLY A 357 15.68 -2.40 -0.72
N PRO A 358 15.10 -3.33 0.07
CA PRO A 358 14.75 -4.68 -0.39
C PRO A 358 13.81 -4.70 -1.61
N GLU A 359 12.97 -3.67 -1.76
CA GLU A 359 11.96 -3.57 -2.81
C GLU A 359 12.28 -2.47 -3.84
N PHE A 360 13.48 -1.87 -3.76
CA PHE A 360 13.87 -0.75 -4.60
C PHE A 360 14.01 -1.14 -6.07
N VAL A 361 13.29 -0.43 -6.94
CA VAL A 361 13.50 -0.47 -8.40
C VAL A 361 13.85 0.93 -8.92
N ALA A 362 13.00 1.91 -8.58
CA ALA A 362 13.22 3.33 -8.80
C ALA A 362 12.36 4.11 -7.79
N PRO A 363 12.74 5.34 -7.38
CA PRO A 363 12.04 6.13 -6.37
C PRO A 363 10.77 6.81 -6.91
N THR A 364 10.04 6.13 -7.80
CA THR A 364 8.87 6.65 -8.51
C THR A 364 7.71 5.69 -8.31
N LEU A 365 6.47 6.14 -8.52
CA LEU A 365 5.30 5.24 -8.43
C LEU A 365 5.43 4.02 -9.35
N ARG A 366 5.96 4.20 -10.57
CA ARG A 366 6.22 3.09 -11.51
C ARG A 366 7.24 2.09 -10.95
N GLY A 367 8.30 2.58 -10.32
CA GLY A 367 9.31 1.74 -9.67
C GLY A 367 8.73 0.97 -8.49
N MET A 368 7.98 1.66 -7.63
CA MET A 368 7.29 1.05 -6.50
C MET A 368 6.35 -0.08 -6.96
N ASN A 369 5.61 0.13 -8.05
CA ASN A 369 4.58 -0.80 -8.50
C ASN A 369 5.07 -2.23 -8.75
N VAL A 370 6.32 -2.40 -9.17
CA VAL A 370 6.91 -3.71 -9.47
C VAL A 370 6.77 -4.66 -8.28
N ASN A 371 6.99 -4.11 -7.08
CA ASN A 371 7.06 -4.86 -5.84
C ASN A 371 5.91 -4.55 -4.86
N TYR A 372 5.28 -3.37 -4.96
CA TYR A 372 4.26 -2.94 -4.00
C TYR A 372 2.91 -3.65 -4.23
N ALA A 373 2.45 -3.70 -5.47
CA ALA A 373 1.12 -4.21 -5.83
C ALA A 373 1.20 -5.34 -6.85
N THR A 374 0.23 -6.27 -6.81
CA THR A 374 0.04 -7.19 -7.95
C THR A 374 -0.69 -6.49 -9.10
N ASP A 375 -1.39 -5.40 -8.82
CA ASP A 375 -2.08 -4.57 -9.80
C ASP A 375 -1.08 -3.75 -10.64
N PRO A 376 -0.93 -4.03 -11.95
CA PRO A 376 -0.01 -3.29 -12.80
C PRO A 376 -0.41 -1.82 -13.00
N THR A 377 -1.62 -1.42 -12.60
CA THR A 377 -2.15 -0.06 -12.75
C THR A 377 -2.21 0.73 -11.43
N TRP A 378 -1.82 0.14 -10.30
CA TRP A 378 -1.85 0.83 -8.99
C TRP A 378 -1.13 2.19 -9.05
N HIS A 379 0.05 2.24 -9.68
CA HIS A 379 0.80 3.49 -9.84
C HIS A 379 0.04 4.57 -10.63
N HIS A 380 -0.84 4.17 -11.56
CA HIS A 380 -1.64 5.09 -12.36
C HIS A 380 -2.78 5.66 -11.52
N SER A 381 -3.46 4.82 -10.74
CA SER A 381 -4.51 5.25 -9.80
C SER A 381 -3.98 6.26 -8.79
N ILE A 382 -2.79 6.02 -8.23
CA ILE A 382 -2.12 6.98 -7.34
C ILE A 382 -1.75 8.26 -8.09
N ALA A 383 -1.17 8.16 -9.28
CA ALA A 383 -0.80 9.32 -10.09
C ALA A 383 -2.00 10.21 -10.46
N LEU A 384 -3.18 9.61 -10.69
CA LEU A 384 -4.43 10.34 -10.94
C LEU A 384 -4.87 11.12 -9.69
N LEU A 385 -4.85 10.48 -8.52
CA LEU A 385 -5.17 11.16 -7.25
C LEU A 385 -4.18 12.29 -6.95
N MET A 386 -2.89 12.07 -7.22
CA MET A 386 -1.88 13.12 -7.09
C MET A 386 -2.18 14.33 -7.99
N SER A 387 -2.55 14.05 -9.25
CA SER A 387 -2.94 15.10 -10.19
C SER A 387 -4.19 15.85 -9.74
N GLN A 388 -5.17 15.17 -9.14
CA GLN A 388 -6.40 15.80 -8.65
C GLN A 388 -6.11 16.74 -7.48
N LEU A 389 -5.30 16.31 -6.50
CA LEU A 389 -4.90 17.16 -5.38
C LEU A 389 -4.10 18.38 -5.86
N ALA A 390 -3.10 18.19 -6.73
CA ALA A 390 -2.33 19.29 -7.31
C ALA A 390 -3.21 20.31 -8.05
N ALA A 391 -4.16 19.83 -8.86
CA ALA A 391 -5.07 20.68 -9.62
C ALA A 391 -5.96 21.56 -8.73
N THR A 392 -6.23 21.19 -7.47
CA THR A 392 -7.01 22.04 -6.55
C THR A 392 -6.32 23.38 -6.26
N GLN A 393 -5.00 23.45 -6.42
CA GLN A 393 -4.20 24.66 -6.26
C GLN A 393 -3.80 25.28 -7.61
N GLY A 394 -4.35 24.77 -8.72
CA GLY A 394 -3.92 25.13 -10.07
C GLY A 394 -2.51 24.62 -10.43
N ASP A 395 -1.95 23.71 -9.63
CA ASP A 395 -0.63 23.15 -9.85
C ASP A 395 -0.68 21.96 -10.83
N THR A 396 0.46 21.62 -11.41
CA THR A 396 0.63 20.53 -12.37
C THR A 396 1.89 19.73 -12.07
N VAL A 397 2.06 18.60 -12.76
CA VAL A 397 3.29 17.79 -12.67
C VAL A 397 4.59 18.58 -12.93
N ALA A 398 4.50 19.72 -13.61
CA ALA A 398 5.67 20.56 -13.91
C ALA A 398 6.36 21.12 -12.66
N SER A 399 5.65 21.25 -11.54
CA SER A 399 6.22 21.73 -10.26
C SER A 399 6.89 20.62 -9.44
N TYR A 400 6.73 19.36 -9.85
CA TYR A 400 7.28 18.20 -9.16
C TYR A 400 8.62 17.78 -9.74
N GLN A 401 9.58 17.47 -8.86
CA GLN A 401 10.89 16.95 -9.26
C GLN A 401 10.72 15.58 -9.96
N GLN A 402 11.09 15.52 -11.23
CA GLN A 402 11.10 14.26 -11.98
C GLN A 402 12.36 13.46 -11.66
N TYR A 403 12.26 12.14 -11.67
CA TYR A 403 13.40 11.26 -11.51
C TYR A 403 14.31 11.32 -12.75
N LEU A 404 15.57 11.71 -12.54
CA LEU A 404 16.56 11.92 -13.62
C LEU A 404 17.43 10.67 -13.90
N GLY A 405 17.10 9.53 -13.28
CA GLY A 405 17.83 8.28 -13.41
C GLY A 405 18.74 7.95 -12.22
N PRO A 406 19.49 6.82 -12.27
CA PRO A 406 20.20 6.25 -11.11
C PRO A 406 21.22 7.17 -10.43
N ASN A 407 21.73 8.17 -11.15
CA ASN A 407 22.72 9.11 -10.62
C ASN A 407 22.08 10.34 -9.94
N SER A 408 20.76 10.41 -9.82
CA SER A 408 20.09 11.54 -9.15
C SER A 408 20.26 11.46 -7.62
N SER A 409 20.84 12.52 -7.04
CA SER A 409 20.90 12.69 -5.59
C SER A 409 19.60 13.28 -5.07
N ALA A 410 19.02 12.67 -4.04
CA ALA A 410 17.85 13.20 -3.33
C ALA A 410 18.23 13.68 -1.92
N PRO A 411 17.41 14.54 -1.30
CA PRO A 411 17.58 14.91 0.10
C PRO A 411 17.60 13.68 1.00
N ALA A 412 18.48 13.72 2.01
CA ALA A 412 18.46 12.75 3.09
C ALA A 412 17.20 12.97 3.97
N PRO A 413 16.55 11.90 4.44
CA PRO A 413 15.46 12.05 5.40
C PRO A 413 15.99 12.60 6.73
N GLN A 414 15.16 13.30 7.50
CA GLN A 414 15.53 13.77 8.83
C GLN A 414 15.69 12.62 9.83
N SER A 415 14.94 11.53 9.65
CA SER A 415 15.01 10.32 10.45
C SER A 415 14.92 9.06 9.58
N THR A 416 15.61 8.00 10.01
CA THR A 416 15.44 6.64 9.50
C THR A 416 14.90 5.69 10.58
N VAL A 417 14.60 6.23 11.76
CA VAL A 417 14.07 5.49 12.90
C VAL A 417 12.57 5.35 12.73
N GLU A 418 12.04 4.15 12.97
CA GLU A 418 10.60 3.87 12.97
C GLU A 418 9.85 4.80 13.95
N PRO A 419 8.63 5.29 13.61
CA PRO A 419 7.86 6.10 14.54
C PRO A 419 7.45 5.31 15.78
N SER A 420 7.40 5.97 16.93
CA SER A 420 6.73 5.50 18.15
C SER A 420 5.47 6.30 18.42
N TYR A 421 4.48 5.69 19.08
CA TYR A 421 3.33 6.38 19.64
C TYR A 421 3.51 6.50 21.15
N ASP A 422 3.71 7.71 21.65
CA ASP A 422 4.00 7.93 23.06
C ASP A 422 2.70 7.98 23.88
N LEU A 423 2.72 7.39 25.07
CA LEU A 423 1.62 7.39 26.04
C LEU A 423 1.99 8.22 27.27
N ASN A 424 0.98 8.84 27.87
CA ASN A 424 1.10 9.50 29.17
C ASN A 424 0.31 8.71 30.22
N GLY A 425 1.00 7.96 31.07
CA GLY A 425 0.41 7.23 32.20
C GLY A 425 -0.30 5.91 31.85
N GLY A 426 0.06 5.29 30.72
CA GLY A 426 -0.49 4.00 30.31
C GLY A 426 -0.16 2.90 31.31
N GLN A 427 -1.17 2.15 31.74
CA GLN A 427 -1.04 1.09 32.73
C GLN A 427 -1.69 -0.21 32.23
N GLY A 428 -1.07 -1.32 32.60
CA GLY A 428 -1.59 -2.65 32.27
C GLY A 428 -1.15 -3.72 33.25
N VAL A 429 -1.68 -4.91 33.04
CA VAL A 429 -1.31 -6.12 33.80
C VAL A 429 -0.81 -7.18 32.84
N VAL A 430 0.39 -7.70 33.12
CA VAL A 430 1.02 -8.77 32.35
C VAL A 430 0.16 -10.03 32.42
N GLN A 431 -0.21 -10.56 31.26
CA GLN A 431 -1.00 -11.78 31.13
C GLN A 431 -0.11 -13.04 31.22
N SER A 432 -0.72 -14.22 31.34
CA SER A 432 0.04 -15.48 31.23
C SER A 432 0.39 -15.77 29.78
N ASN A 433 1.59 -16.31 29.54
CA ASN A 433 2.01 -16.82 28.23
C ASN A 433 2.01 -18.35 28.23
N ALA A 434 1.71 -18.96 27.09
CA ALA A 434 1.62 -20.42 26.96
C ALA A 434 2.97 -21.15 27.05
N TYR A 435 4.09 -20.48 26.73
CA TYR A 435 5.41 -21.11 26.64
C TYR A 435 6.41 -20.58 27.67
N TYR A 436 6.29 -19.32 28.04
CA TYR A 436 7.19 -18.65 28.97
C TYR A 436 6.61 -18.65 30.39
N SER A 437 7.45 -18.65 31.42
CA SER A 437 7.05 -18.56 32.85
C SER A 437 6.59 -17.15 33.28
N GLY A 438 6.09 -16.38 32.31
CA GLY A 438 5.85 -14.94 32.31
C GLY A 438 5.72 -14.48 30.87
N VAL A 439 5.91 -13.21 30.58
CA VAL A 439 5.91 -12.68 29.21
C VAL A 439 7.33 -12.28 28.83
N PRO A 440 7.90 -12.78 27.71
CA PRO A 440 9.23 -12.40 27.29
C PRO A 440 9.25 -10.92 26.88
N TYR A 441 10.36 -10.23 27.12
CA TYR A 441 10.56 -8.86 26.66
C TYR A 441 11.88 -8.70 25.91
N PHE A 442 11.93 -7.71 25.03
CA PHE A 442 13.02 -7.54 24.07
C PHE A 442 13.52 -6.09 24.00
N SER A 443 14.72 -5.90 23.45
CA SER A 443 15.30 -4.56 23.27
C SER A 443 14.61 -3.73 22.18
N SER A 444 13.91 -4.39 21.26
CA SER A 444 13.08 -3.77 20.22
C SER A 444 11.98 -4.74 19.77
N PRO A 445 10.89 -4.25 19.16
CA PRO A 445 9.88 -5.11 18.53
C PRO A 445 10.51 -6.07 17.50
N TRP A 446 11.50 -5.59 16.73
CA TRP A 446 12.28 -6.39 15.78
C TRP A 446 12.99 -7.59 16.41
N THR A 447 13.55 -7.39 17.60
CA THR A 447 14.21 -8.47 18.34
C THR A 447 13.15 -9.47 18.82
N GLY A 448 11.98 -8.98 19.24
CA GLY A 448 10.84 -9.82 19.60
C GLY A 448 10.33 -10.69 18.45
N ASP A 449 10.04 -10.10 17.29
CA ASP A 449 9.59 -10.83 16.08
C ASP A 449 10.51 -12.01 15.72
N THR A 450 11.82 -11.81 15.85
CA THR A 450 12.82 -12.81 15.44
C THR A 450 13.18 -13.82 16.54
N GLN A 451 13.03 -13.48 17.82
CA GLN A 451 13.51 -14.30 18.94
C GLN A 451 12.40 -14.88 19.83
N GLN A 452 11.18 -14.35 19.74
CA GLN A 452 10.05 -14.88 20.47
C GLN A 452 9.52 -16.16 19.82
N PHE A 453 9.17 -17.14 20.66
CA PHE A 453 8.44 -18.31 20.24
C PHE A 453 6.94 -18.07 20.35
N PHE A 454 6.26 -18.01 19.20
CA PHE A 454 4.81 -17.82 19.14
C PHE A 454 4.04 -19.14 19.09
N ALA A 455 4.56 -20.14 18.37
CA ALA A 455 3.96 -21.46 18.20
C ALA A 455 4.97 -22.46 17.62
N PRO A 456 4.72 -23.78 17.75
CA PRO A 456 5.49 -24.80 17.04
C PRO A 456 5.56 -24.54 15.54
N LEU A 457 6.77 -24.63 14.98
CA LEU A 457 7.00 -24.47 13.55
C LEU A 457 7.01 -25.84 12.87
N GLN A 458 6.31 -25.94 11.75
CA GLN A 458 6.12 -27.20 11.02
C GLN A 458 5.84 -26.91 9.55
N ASN A 459 5.66 -27.96 8.74
CA ASN A 459 5.38 -27.78 7.32
C ASN A 459 4.21 -26.81 7.07
N GLY A 460 4.45 -25.78 6.26
CA GLY A 460 3.53 -24.67 5.99
C GLY A 460 3.73 -23.42 6.86
N SER A 461 4.51 -23.49 7.95
CA SER A 461 4.93 -22.30 8.68
C SER A 461 5.82 -21.40 7.82
N SER A 462 5.81 -20.09 8.08
CA SER A 462 6.67 -19.13 7.40
C SER A 462 7.08 -17.97 8.30
N GLY A 463 8.12 -17.23 7.91
CA GLY A 463 8.56 -15.99 8.56
C GLY A 463 9.89 -16.11 9.30
N ALA A 464 10.18 -15.12 10.16
CA ALA A 464 11.46 -14.97 10.83
C ALA A 464 11.84 -16.18 11.69
N GLY A 465 10.87 -16.79 12.38
CA GLY A 465 11.11 -18.00 13.16
C GLY A 465 11.61 -19.17 12.32
N VAL A 466 11.11 -19.32 11.09
CA VAL A 466 11.56 -20.37 10.16
C VAL A 466 12.98 -20.08 9.66
N LEU A 467 13.29 -18.81 9.35
CA LEU A 467 14.66 -18.41 8.99
C LEU A 467 15.66 -18.78 10.09
N ALA A 468 15.32 -18.51 11.35
CA ALA A 468 16.17 -18.87 12.49
C ALA A 468 16.42 -20.38 12.57
N VAL A 469 15.37 -21.20 12.38
CA VAL A 469 15.50 -22.67 12.34
C VAL A 469 16.36 -23.14 11.17
N GLN A 470 16.14 -22.62 9.95
CA GLN A 470 16.93 -22.99 8.78
C GLN A 470 18.41 -22.63 8.96
N GLN A 471 18.70 -21.44 9.50
CA GLN A 471 20.06 -21.01 9.84
C GLN A 471 20.69 -21.96 10.86
N PHE A 472 19.98 -22.27 11.94
CA PHE A 472 20.46 -23.18 12.98
C PHE A 472 20.75 -24.57 12.41
N LEU A 473 19.85 -25.17 11.63
CA LEU A 473 20.03 -26.49 11.04
C LEU A 473 21.21 -26.52 10.04
N ASN A 474 21.38 -25.48 9.24
CA ASN A 474 22.54 -25.35 8.37
C ASN A 474 23.85 -25.29 9.14
N GLN A 475 23.85 -24.64 10.30
CA GLN A 475 25.05 -24.56 11.14
C GLN A 475 25.32 -25.85 11.91
N GLN A 476 24.29 -26.47 12.49
CA GLN A 476 24.47 -27.61 13.39
C GLN A 476 24.65 -28.94 12.67
N ILE A 477 23.96 -29.15 11.54
CA ILE A 477 23.97 -30.44 10.83
C ILE A 477 24.31 -30.32 9.34
N ASN A 478 24.74 -29.13 8.89
CA ASN A 478 25.06 -28.86 7.49
C ASN A 478 23.91 -29.24 6.52
N ALA A 479 22.67 -28.89 6.89
CA ALA A 479 21.47 -29.29 6.18
C ALA A 479 21.36 -28.76 4.73
N GLY A 480 22.11 -27.72 4.36
CA GLY A 480 22.12 -27.17 3.00
C GLY A 480 20.80 -26.50 2.57
N LEU A 481 19.99 -26.03 3.53
CA LEU A 481 18.71 -25.38 3.31
C LEU A 481 18.91 -23.97 2.74
N THR A 482 17.96 -23.55 1.90
CA THR A 482 17.82 -22.14 1.54
C THR A 482 17.24 -21.38 2.73
N LEU A 483 17.73 -20.15 2.98
CA LEU A 483 17.21 -19.27 4.02
C LEU A 483 16.07 -18.42 3.44
N ASP A 484 14.95 -19.06 3.11
CA ASP A 484 13.79 -18.45 2.48
C ASP A 484 12.65 -18.17 3.48
N GLY A 485 12.79 -18.63 4.73
CA GLY A 485 11.75 -18.47 5.75
C GLY A 485 10.50 -19.27 5.46
N GLN A 486 10.57 -20.29 4.60
CA GLN A 486 9.47 -21.20 4.30
C GLN A 486 9.75 -22.58 4.87
N PHE A 487 8.86 -23.06 5.75
CA PHE A 487 9.00 -24.37 6.35
C PHE A 487 8.36 -25.38 5.39
N GLY A 488 9.11 -25.76 4.35
CA GLY A 488 8.71 -26.79 3.39
C GLY A 488 9.20 -28.19 3.77
N SER A 489 9.02 -29.14 2.85
CA SER A 489 9.42 -30.54 3.04
C SER A 489 10.91 -30.72 3.34
N LEU A 490 11.78 -29.90 2.75
CA LEU A 490 13.23 -29.95 3.01
C LEU A 490 13.57 -29.53 4.44
N THR A 491 12.97 -28.43 4.91
CA THR A 491 13.12 -27.97 6.31
C THR A 491 12.59 -29.04 7.27
N GLN A 492 11.44 -29.63 6.98
CA GLN A 492 10.88 -30.73 7.79
C GLN A 492 11.83 -31.92 7.89
N SER A 493 12.36 -32.42 6.77
CA SER A 493 13.32 -33.54 6.79
C SER A 493 14.60 -33.21 7.57
N ALA A 494 15.08 -31.98 7.48
CA ALA A 494 16.24 -31.53 8.28
C ALA A 494 15.93 -31.48 9.78
N VAL A 495 14.72 -31.06 10.16
CA VAL A 495 14.26 -31.12 11.57
C VAL A 495 14.16 -32.56 12.06
N GLU A 496 13.59 -33.47 11.28
CA GLU A 496 13.52 -34.90 11.61
C GLU A 496 14.92 -35.50 11.80
N GLN A 497 15.86 -35.18 10.90
CA GLN A 497 17.25 -35.61 11.01
C GLN A 497 17.91 -35.06 12.30
N TYR A 498 17.73 -33.78 12.59
CA TYR A 498 18.24 -33.17 13.81
C TYR A 498 17.66 -33.85 15.07
N GLN A 499 16.34 -34.07 15.09
CA GLN A 499 15.66 -34.77 16.18
C GLN A 499 16.23 -36.18 16.40
N GLN A 500 16.45 -36.95 15.33
CA GLN A 500 17.09 -38.27 15.42
C GLN A 500 18.49 -38.20 16.03
N GLN A 501 19.30 -37.21 15.63
CA GLN A 501 20.64 -37.01 16.17
C GLN A 501 20.63 -36.62 17.67
N GLN A 502 19.60 -35.90 18.10
CA GLN A 502 19.41 -35.51 19.51
C GLN A 502 18.68 -36.58 20.35
N GLY A 503 18.32 -37.73 19.76
CA GLY A 503 17.56 -38.78 20.46
C GLY A 503 16.11 -38.39 20.78
N LEU A 504 15.55 -37.43 20.05
CA LEU A 504 14.17 -36.96 20.18
C LEU A 504 13.23 -37.69 19.20
N PRO A 505 11.90 -37.71 19.44
CA PRO A 505 10.93 -38.17 18.45
C PRO A 505 11.04 -37.35 17.16
N ALA A 506 11.31 -38.05 16.04
CA ALA A 506 11.51 -37.46 14.72
C ALA A 506 10.17 -37.13 14.04
N ASN A 507 9.45 -36.15 14.57
CA ASN A 507 8.12 -35.74 14.09
C ASN A 507 8.15 -34.54 13.13
N GLY A 508 9.33 -33.95 12.88
CA GLY A 508 9.50 -32.83 11.96
C GLY A 508 8.94 -31.50 12.44
N VAL A 509 8.55 -31.40 13.71
CA VAL A 509 8.01 -30.20 14.35
C VAL A 509 9.07 -29.56 15.24
N TRP A 510 9.36 -28.28 15.00
CA TRP A 510 10.23 -27.47 15.86
C TRP A 510 9.42 -26.86 17.02
N ASN A 511 9.56 -27.44 18.22
CA ASN A 511 8.81 -27.02 19.40
C ASN A 511 9.59 -26.01 20.28
N TYR A 512 8.98 -25.55 21.38
CA TYR A 512 9.59 -24.58 22.28
C TYR A 512 10.89 -25.07 22.94
N ALA A 513 10.97 -26.34 23.34
CA ALA A 513 12.19 -26.89 23.95
C ALA A 513 13.37 -26.87 22.95
N MET A 514 13.09 -27.07 21.67
CA MET A 514 14.09 -26.92 20.60
C MET A 514 14.39 -25.44 20.31
N TRP A 515 13.39 -24.56 20.36
CA TRP A 515 13.58 -23.11 20.21
C TRP A 515 14.57 -22.53 21.23
N GLN A 516 14.51 -23.02 22.48
CA GLN A 516 15.46 -22.62 23.54
C GLN A 516 16.93 -22.98 23.24
N GLN A 517 17.19 -23.83 22.24
CA GLN A 517 18.54 -24.12 21.78
C GLN A 517 19.11 -23.00 20.88
N ILE A 518 18.23 -22.26 20.21
CA ILE A 518 18.59 -21.08 19.42
C ILE A 518 18.64 -19.85 20.33
N PHE A 519 17.61 -19.68 21.16
CA PHE A 519 17.42 -18.51 22.02
C PHE A 519 17.22 -18.91 23.48
N PRO A 520 18.31 -19.23 24.21
CA PRO A 520 18.23 -19.62 25.60
C PRO A 520 17.97 -18.44 26.55
N ASN A 521 17.37 -18.72 27.71
CA ASN A 521 17.27 -17.80 28.85
C ASN A 521 16.60 -16.45 28.54
N GLN A 522 15.58 -16.43 27.68
CA GLN A 522 14.84 -15.20 27.40
C GLN A 522 14.25 -14.64 28.70
N PRO A 523 14.51 -13.35 29.03
CA PRO A 523 14.04 -12.76 30.26
C PRO A 523 12.53 -12.53 30.18
N THR A 524 11.84 -12.70 31.30
CA THR A 524 10.38 -12.61 31.35
C THR A 524 9.90 -11.69 32.45
N ILE A 525 8.81 -10.97 32.20
CA ILE A 525 8.03 -10.27 33.22
C ILE A 525 7.02 -11.27 33.83
N PRO A 526 6.95 -11.45 35.16
CA PRO A 526 6.00 -12.38 35.77
C PRO A 526 4.54 -12.01 35.46
N ALA A 527 3.70 -13.01 35.22
CA ALA A 527 2.27 -12.79 35.03
C ALA A 527 1.62 -12.17 36.29
N GLY A 528 0.65 -11.28 36.09
CA GLY A 528 0.01 -10.50 37.15
C GLY A 528 0.77 -9.24 37.59
N THR A 529 1.98 -9.01 37.06
CA THR A 529 2.73 -7.76 37.31
C THR A 529 1.97 -6.57 36.73
N THR A 530 1.70 -5.55 37.55
CA THR A 530 1.25 -4.25 37.07
C THR A 530 2.42 -3.50 36.46
N VAL A 531 2.24 -2.99 35.25
CA VAL A 531 3.30 -2.35 34.46
C VAL A 531 2.84 -0.99 33.94
N GLN A 532 3.82 -0.13 33.64
CA GLN A 532 3.60 1.13 32.92
C GLN A 532 4.02 0.93 31.46
N VAL A 533 3.18 1.40 30.55
CA VAL A 533 3.44 1.44 29.11
C VAL A 533 3.55 2.90 28.69
N ASP A 534 4.68 3.27 28.12
CA ASP A 534 5.00 4.64 27.69
C ASP A 534 5.09 4.77 26.17
N GLN A 535 5.25 3.68 25.41
CA GLN A 535 5.30 3.72 23.95
C GLN A 535 4.64 2.52 23.28
N ILE A 536 4.13 2.74 22.07
CA ILE A 536 3.61 1.71 21.16
C ILE A 536 4.37 1.79 19.83
N GLN A 537 4.71 0.65 19.25
CA GLN A 537 5.27 0.51 17.90
C GLN A 537 4.57 -0.64 17.15
N GLU A 538 4.66 -0.65 15.83
CA GLU A 538 4.11 -1.71 14.99
C GLU A 538 5.22 -2.64 14.50
N ALA A 539 5.06 -3.94 14.74
CA ALA A 539 5.95 -4.93 14.16
C ALA A 539 5.20 -6.21 13.81
N MET A 540 5.92 -7.14 13.18
CA MET A 540 5.39 -8.48 13.00
C MET A 540 5.38 -9.23 14.32
N ALA A 541 4.36 -10.05 14.51
CA ALA A 541 4.40 -11.18 15.42
C ALA A 541 3.59 -12.33 14.82
N ASN A 542 4.23 -13.50 14.68
CA ASN A 542 3.61 -14.68 14.08
C ASN A 542 2.94 -14.42 12.71
N GLY A 543 3.53 -13.58 11.87
CA GLY A 543 3.00 -13.24 10.55
C GLY A 543 1.89 -12.19 10.53
N LEU A 544 1.49 -11.64 11.68
CA LEU A 544 0.51 -10.58 11.80
C LEU A 544 1.20 -9.25 12.11
N VAL A 545 0.68 -8.16 11.54
CA VAL A 545 1.08 -6.81 11.93
C VAL A 545 0.35 -6.47 13.23
N MET A 546 1.10 -6.15 14.29
CA MET A 546 0.50 -5.82 15.57
C MET A 546 1.29 -4.79 16.37
N GLU A 547 0.59 -4.21 17.33
CA GLU A 547 1.14 -3.34 18.35
C GLU A 547 2.11 -4.11 19.27
N TRP A 548 3.23 -3.45 19.58
CA TRP A 548 4.18 -3.81 20.62
C TRP A 548 4.24 -2.68 21.62
N TYR A 549 4.18 -3.04 22.91
CA TYR A 549 4.22 -2.10 24.02
C TYR A 549 5.62 -2.06 24.62
N HIS A 550 6.16 -0.85 24.74
CA HIS A 550 7.34 -0.63 25.57
C HIS A 550 6.92 -0.56 27.03
N VAL A 551 7.44 -1.50 27.82
CA VAL A 551 7.19 -1.59 29.25
C VAL A 551 8.35 -0.96 30.01
N VAL A 552 8.06 0.11 30.74
CA VAL A 552 9.06 0.89 31.49
C VAL A 552 9.85 0.01 32.44
N GLY A 553 11.19 0.03 32.30
CA GLY A 553 12.12 -0.76 33.12
C GLY A 553 12.36 -2.19 32.63
N TYR A 554 11.71 -2.61 31.54
CA TYR A 554 11.87 -3.94 30.94
C TYR A 554 12.28 -3.84 29.47
N GLY A 555 11.35 -3.49 28.59
CA GLY A 555 11.54 -3.48 27.13
C GLY A 555 10.24 -3.71 26.38
N TRP A 556 10.35 -4.16 25.13
CA TRP A 556 9.22 -4.37 24.23
C TRP A 556 8.57 -5.73 24.40
N VAL A 557 7.25 -5.72 24.40
CA VAL A 557 6.38 -6.88 24.61
C VAL A 557 5.22 -6.81 23.62
N GLU A 558 4.77 -7.93 23.06
CA GLU A 558 3.55 -7.96 22.22
C GLU A 558 2.33 -7.43 22.99
N ALA A 559 1.54 -6.56 22.37
CA ALA A 559 0.39 -5.93 23.01
C ALA A 559 -0.61 -6.92 23.65
N PRO A 560 -0.99 -8.06 23.01
CA PRO A 560 -1.92 -9.02 23.62
C PRO A 560 -1.44 -9.64 24.93
N CYS A 561 -0.14 -9.55 25.23
CA CYS A 561 0.42 -10.03 26.49
C CYS A 561 0.23 -9.04 27.66
N ILE A 562 -0.28 -7.83 27.41
CA ILE A 562 -0.55 -6.81 28.42
C ILE A 562 -2.02 -6.41 28.34
N GLN A 563 -2.80 -6.74 29.38
CA GLN A 563 -4.16 -6.23 29.48
C GLN A 563 -4.10 -4.78 29.99
N MET A 564 -4.34 -3.82 29.10
CA MET A 564 -4.38 -2.41 29.47
C MET A 564 -5.59 -2.13 30.38
N SER A 565 -5.36 -1.36 31.45
CA SER A 565 -6.40 -1.01 32.44
C SER A 565 -7.03 0.35 32.19
N ASN A 566 -6.32 1.23 31.49
CA ASN A 566 -6.69 2.63 31.33
C ASN A 566 -6.45 3.20 29.92
N LEU A 567 -6.25 2.34 28.91
CA LEU A 567 -6.07 2.75 27.51
C LEU A 567 -7.40 2.69 26.76
N PHE A 568 -7.73 3.75 26.03
CA PHE A 568 -9.00 3.90 25.33
C PHE A 568 -8.79 4.45 23.93
N ARG A 569 -9.65 4.02 23.01
CA ARG A 569 -9.79 4.59 21.67
C ARG A 569 -10.86 5.67 21.67
N LEU A 570 -10.52 6.87 21.19
CA LEU A 570 -11.47 7.97 20.98
C LEU A 570 -12.42 7.66 19.81
N GLN A 571 -13.71 7.92 19.98
CA GLN A 571 -14.70 7.74 18.90
C GLN A 571 -15.65 8.92 18.84
N VAL A 572 -15.68 9.59 17.68
CA VAL A 572 -16.73 10.58 17.37
C VAL A 572 -18.04 9.87 17.00
N PRO A 573 -19.20 10.54 17.11
CA PRO A 573 -20.49 9.92 16.79
C PRO A 573 -20.63 9.39 15.35
N ASN A 574 -20.02 10.06 14.37
CA ASN A 574 -20.12 9.70 12.94
C ASN A 574 -18.73 9.63 12.29
N PRO A 575 -17.93 8.59 12.58
CA PRO A 575 -16.52 8.54 12.20
C PRO A 575 -16.28 8.36 10.69
N SER A 576 -17.33 8.11 9.89
CA SER A 576 -17.25 7.99 8.43
C SER A 576 -17.41 9.32 7.67
N THR A 577 -17.59 10.43 8.39
CA THR A 577 -17.71 11.79 7.85
C THR A 577 -16.41 12.58 8.02
N SER A 578 -16.34 13.81 7.51
CA SER A 578 -15.19 14.71 7.76
C SER A 578 -15.13 15.32 9.17
N GLN A 579 -16.09 15.02 10.05
CA GLN A 579 -16.13 15.55 11.43
C GLN A 579 -15.44 14.59 12.40
N THR A 580 -14.13 14.47 12.27
CA THR A 580 -13.30 13.51 13.02
C THR A 580 -12.30 14.15 13.98
N SER A 581 -12.16 15.48 13.97
CA SER A 581 -11.29 16.21 14.88
C SER A 581 -11.98 16.46 16.23
N ILE A 582 -11.24 16.29 17.33
CA ILE A 582 -11.71 16.39 18.71
C ILE A 582 -10.83 17.40 19.44
N SER A 583 -11.43 18.44 20.02
CA SER A 583 -10.68 19.44 20.76
C SER A 583 -10.40 18.95 22.17
N VAL A 584 -9.15 19.07 22.61
CA VAL A 584 -8.76 18.79 23.99
C VAL A 584 -8.55 20.10 24.71
N TYR A 585 -9.32 20.35 25.76
CA TYR A 585 -9.29 21.62 26.48
C TYR A 585 -8.46 21.52 27.75
N SER A 586 -7.94 22.65 28.22
CA SER A 586 -7.23 22.74 29.49
C SER A 586 -8.19 22.45 30.66
N PRO A 587 -7.81 21.58 31.63
CA PRO A 587 -8.62 21.35 32.82
C PRO A 587 -8.83 22.61 33.68
N SER A 588 -7.90 23.57 33.59
CA SER A 588 -7.96 24.84 34.34
C SER A 588 -8.59 25.99 33.55
N ASN A 589 -8.78 25.83 32.24
CA ASN A 589 -9.38 26.84 31.36
C ASN A 589 -10.13 26.18 30.19
N SER A 590 -11.45 26.09 30.31
CA SER A 590 -12.31 25.43 29.32
C SER A 590 -12.37 26.13 27.95
N SER A 591 -11.83 27.33 27.80
CA SER A 591 -11.73 28.04 26.51
C SER A 591 -10.37 27.84 25.82
N GLN A 592 -9.39 27.26 26.52
CA GLN A 592 -8.06 27.02 25.97
C GLN A 592 -8.00 25.60 25.39
N VAL A 593 -7.85 25.49 24.07
CA VAL A 593 -7.52 24.23 23.39
C VAL A 593 -6.03 23.95 23.56
N LEU A 594 -5.69 22.79 24.10
CA LEU A 594 -4.32 22.29 24.25
C LEU A 594 -3.85 21.57 22.97
N ALA A 595 -4.71 20.71 22.45
CA ALA A 595 -4.45 19.91 21.25
C ALA A 595 -5.75 19.61 20.49
N THR A 596 -5.61 19.18 19.25
CA THR A 596 -6.70 18.58 18.48
C THR A 596 -6.31 17.14 18.18
N LEU A 597 -7.07 16.20 18.74
CA LEU A 597 -6.92 14.77 18.49
C LEU A 597 -7.85 14.35 17.35
N HIS A 598 -7.64 13.14 16.84
CA HIS A 598 -8.44 12.56 15.79
C HIS A 598 -9.26 11.36 16.31
N SER A 599 -10.44 11.14 15.72
CA SER A 599 -11.20 9.92 15.98
C SER A 599 -10.33 8.70 15.70
N GLY A 600 -10.30 7.79 16.65
CA GLY A 600 -9.46 6.60 16.63
C GLY A 600 -8.16 6.72 17.40
N ASP A 601 -7.75 7.91 17.83
CA ASP A 601 -6.52 8.09 18.60
C ASP A 601 -6.63 7.41 19.97
N PHE A 602 -5.52 6.82 20.41
CA PHE A 602 -5.41 6.20 21.72
C PHE A 602 -5.10 7.23 22.80
N VAL A 603 -5.85 7.19 23.89
CA VAL A 603 -5.69 8.07 25.05
C VAL A 603 -5.78 7.27 26.34
N VAL A 604 -5.16 7.82 27.38
CA VAL A 604 -5.22 7.24 28.72
C VAL A 604 -6.33 7.91 29.52
N CYS A 605 -7.16 7.12 30.20
CA CYS A 605 -8.22 7.64 31.06
C CYS A 605 -8.35 6.80 32.34
N ASN A 606 -8.07 7.40 33.49
CA ASN A 606 -8.14 6.72 34.79
C ASN A 606 -9.55 6.73 35.40
N GLN A 607 -10.48 7.52 34.83
CA GLN A 607 -11.85 7.68 35.31
C GLN A 607 -12.82 7.64 34.14
N THR A 608 -13.39 6.46 33.85
CA THR A 608 -14.29 6.25 32.71
C THR A 608 -15.68 6.84 32.90
N GLN A 609 -16.04 7.21 34.12
CA GLN A 609 -17.27 7.95 34.39
C GLN A 609 -17.01 9.44 34.17
N PRO A 610 -17.68 10.08 33.20
CA PRO A 610 -17.46 11.49 32.91
C PRO A 610 -17.94 12.35 34.09
N SER A 611 -17.19 13.43 34.37
CA SER A 611 -17.56 14.45 35.35
C SER A 611 -18.02 15.70 34.63
N ASN A 612 -19.19 16.22 34.98
CA ASN A 612 -19.79 17.40 34.33
C ASN A 612 -19.86 17.30 32.79
N GLY A 613 -20.11 16.10 32.26
CA GLY A 613 -20.19 15.86 30.81
C GLY A 613 -18.84 15.83 30.09
N ALA A 614 -17.72 15.67 30.81
CA ALA A 614 -16.40 15.57 30.21
C ALA A 614 -15.57 14.40 30.77
N TYR A 615 -14.70 13.86 29.93
CA TYR A 615 -13.65 12.91 30.31
C TYR A 615 -12.36 13.67 30.58
N THR A 616 -11.68 13.37 31.69
CA THR A 616 -10.28 13.76 31.89
C THR A 616 -9.39 12.69 31.29
N ILE A 617 -8.56 13.08 30.33
CA ILE A 617 -7.63 12.19 29.63
C ILE A 617 -6.18 12.63 29.82
N GLN A 618 -5.29 11.67 29.69
CA GLN A 618 -3.85 11.88 29.56
C GLN A 618 -3.42 11.40 28.18
N PHE A 619 -2.55 12.15 27.53
CA PHE A 619 -2.02 11.80 26.21
C PHE A 619 -0.64 12.44 26.05
N ALA A 620 0.18 11.89 25.16
CA ALA A 620 1.34 12.61 24.65
C ALA A 620 0.94 13.32 23.36
N ASN A 621 1.32 14.58 23.23
CA ASN A 621 1.19 15.31 22.00
C ASN A 621 2.24 14.79 21.01
N GLN A 622 1.83 13.95 20.07
CA GLN A 622 2.72 13.24 19.16
C GLN A 622 3.56 14.16 18.25
N LEU A 623 3.20 15.45 18.14
CA LEU A 623 3.98 16.44 17.38
C LEU A 623 5.05 17.13 18.24
N THR A 624 4.77 17.36 19.52
CA THR A 624 5.66 18.14 20.42
C THR A 624 6.40 17.29 21.44
N GLY A 625 5.98 16.04 21.64
CA GLY A 625 6.45 15.14 22.70
C GLY A 625 5.97 15.55 24.10
N GLN A 626 5.13 16.57 24.23
CA GLN A 626 4.65 17.01 25.55
C GLN A 626 3.63 16.03 26.11
N LEU A 627 3.85 15.61 27.36
CA LEU A 627 2.90 14.81 28.13
C LEU A 627 1.85 15.75 28.73
N GLU A 628 0.60 15.59 28.31
CA GLU A 628 -0.48 16.52 28.64
C GLU A 628 -1.61 15.82 29.40
N THR A 629 -2.37 16.61 30.17
CA THR A 629 -3.65 16.23 30.78
C THR A 629 -4.69 17.23 30.32
N GLY A 630 -5.77 16.73 29.74
CA GLY A 630 -6.81 17.55 29.13
C GLY A 630 -8.21 17.01 29.38
N VAL A 631 -9.21 17.79 28.98
CA VAL A 631 -10.62 17.39 29.05
C VAL A 631 -11.24 17.33 27.66
N ILE A 632 -12.05 16.30 27.42
CA ILE A 632 -12.85 16.12 26.20
C ILE A 632 -14.33 16.06 26.60
N GLN A 633 -15.17 16.80 25.89
CA GLN A 633 -16.62 16.78 26.13
C GLN A 633 -17.24 15.49 25.61
N THR A 634 -18.16 14.88 26.36
CA THR A 634 -18.87 13.65 25.95
C THR A 634 -19.80 13.88 24.76
N SER A 635 -20.12 15.15 24.46
CA SER A 635 -20.83 15.54 23.23
C SER A 635 -19.95 15.49 21.98
N GLU A 636 -18.62 15.55 22.12
CA GLU A 636 -17.67 15.52 20.99
C GLU A 636 -17.19 14.10 20.70
N ALA A 637 -16.90 13.31 21.73
CA ALA A 637 -16.41 11.95 21.58
C ALA A 637 -16.77 11.04 22.76
N SER A 638 -16.70 9.74 22.51
CA SER A 638 -16.81 8.67 23.50
C SER A 638 -15.49 7.89 23.60
N LEU A 639 -15.31 7.15 24.70
CA LEU A 639 -14.14 6.31 24.96
C LEU A 639 -14.54 4.84 24.88
N THR A 640 -13.86 4.09 24.02
CA THR A 640 -13.98 2.63 23.96
C THR A 640 -12.72 2.00 24.53
N PRO A 641 -12.81 1.09 25.52
CA PRO A 641 -11.63 0.40 26.04
C PRO A 641 -10.85 -0.27 24.91
N GLN A 642 -9.54 -0.10 24.90
CA GLN A 642 -8.66 -0.90 24.06
C GLN A 642 -8.63 -2.31 24.67
N GLN A 643 -9.04 -3.32 23.89
CA GLN A 643 -9.16 -4.71 24.35
C GLN A 643 -7.90 -5.50 24.11
#